data_AF-A0A934JTK6-F1
#
_entry.id   AF-A0A934JTK6-F1
#
_cell.length_a   1.000
_cell.length_b   1.000
_cell.length_c   1.000
_cell.angle_alpha   90.00
_cell.angle_beta   90.00
_cell.angle_gamma   90.00
#
_symmetry.space_group_name_H-M   'P 1'
#
loop_
_entity.id
_entity.type
_entity.pdbx_description
1 polymer ?
#
loop_
_entity_poly.entity_id
_entity_poly.type
_entity_poly.pdbx_seq_one_letter_code
_entity_poly.pdbx_strand_id
1 'polypeptide(L)'
;MKKSILNYQHTSLHSSLIGLLISFSSAHAATIHPELTAFYPITVIPDVPALDITTASIQDGQYTAPHIPAIRTSNDGRVGHYIKRPGGNTRFFTAIRPEAITTDFDLLEPGIPPGFLSDIVSHNMGGGHHTTLCDGSSVFPDSINENAIINPKQCGDNDCYELSLISSGSTADGMRLIRSKFSVEIASPKTPEANIVNITQIEGDSFGPSMPNVHRFLEPMFTGDGRLVVFRMRPAGQPIEFEWQTNDGTIKSGSYDMVYGVIPDDAEACDITKMQGPYPITHAPFDAKVNNKYGFAKQPFRDSEGNVLVNGEPLKGTYPWIDREGSNIFFTAIRSRLFYNTGYAGIGWRARYDSRCLEDCAGPANTEDGLHAQGVLVMGAWTNGKMVLLDGAYANADSGLASTTDAQKEVSLYIDEQGNSVWERVGASRDTRDAVLPPMGAKNTTFIDSIENIFNYNPNLVPSTPRDVVWRFSTGRATADVAFDDFLNQHSIIIANMNASITHDVGDEGPIKQSYTRNDLNMRHNDGFDSTYTHGGRGFTLAPRIQNAATGPNEFTPNYGVTHGNIRIEPIAKGGIIGKGLWLDGVSGVSFDIGKPLDQAFVSVFLDPRQVDDQQSKRILNFADGSTLDVSHSTLRYQVEGSSEQDMLFEADLSGFALTDKTWRHLALQFHPVDQETVKIDVFLNGFLLTQWTTPQHQAFITGPIVLGALTESSDNGFRGWLDDFKVFAYRPDLESTCNHGYGTLVGIPADSQNTKWSQIASQYSATSHQRISDAIDQTQYGTYPQYACVHNYTEERGFAKEKAANPDLFTAENKTTLRQPFIFPEGPLHWNQPRPDSSNNAFCLECHVNDTNFAPLSVAALTIDTTINTQDDLRRQPMQPPRWMTGTAPNIFSECEYNQSILGELGTLVDQCDLPKERPSLESNILYRLIHVGTGYPVRVETWDTVAKHSQQGFPVTLETGGLDACDSAECDFIVKTLNDGKQSINPTNGVITRALGVLGLGARIYNGQDLSHVILRRNARLIENCTDNDCDFNIVPLGQDKFRIEAIEGYSIAKLENDSRLKTIPTEDCHSQVCEFEFVPHVP
;
A
#
# COMPACT_ATOMS: atom_id res chain seq x y z
N MET A 1 33.05 -47.55 -24.68
CA MET A 1 33.74 -48.83 -24.39
C MET A 1 33.03 -49.50 -23.21
N LYS A 2 32.55 -50.74 -23.38
CA LYS A 2 32.01 -51.71 -22.39
C LYS A 2 30.91 -51.28 -21.39
N LYS A 3 29.76 -51.94 -21.56
CA LYS A 3 28.68 -52.21 -20.58
C LYS A 3 29.20 -52.83 -19.27
N SER A 4 28.56 -52.50 -18.15
CA SER A 4 28.29 -53.46 -17.08
C SER A 4 26.97 -53.13 -16.36
N ILE A 5 26.07 -54.09 -16.44
CA ILE A 5 24.80 -54.21 -15.72
C ILE A 5 25.11 -54.77 -14.33
N LEU A 6 24.45 -54.28 -13.28
CA LEU A 6 24.24 -55.03 -12.05
C LEU A 6 22.85 -54.69 -11.48
N ASN A 7 21.94 -55.65 -11.62
CA ASN A 7 20.66 -55.74 -10.92
C ASN A 7 20.90 -56.03 -9.44
N TYR A 8 20.14 -55.37 -8.55
CA TYR A 8 19.85 -55.90 -7.23
C TYR A 8 18.34 -55.78 -6.97
N GLN A 9 17.68 -56.94 -6.95
CA GLN A 9 16.31 -57.12 -6.45
C GLN A 9 16.34 -57.07 -4.90
N HIS A 10 15.40 -56.37 -4.28
CA HIS A 10 15.05 -56.59 -2.88
C HIS A 10 13.64 -57.18 -2.78
N THR A 11 13.60 -58.31 -2.09
CA THR A 11 12.45 -59.17 -1.77
C THR A 11 11.61 -58.58 -0.65
N SER A 12 10.30 -58.81 -0.75
CA SER A 12 9.28 -58.59 0.27
C SER A 12 9.33 -59.66 1.37
N LEU A 13 8.97 -59.27 2.59
CA LEU A 13 8.57 -60.18 3.67
C LEU A 13 7.58 -59.45 4.60
N HIS A 14 6.32 -59.90 4.55
CA HIS A 14 5.29 -59.66 5.57
C HIS A 14 5.55 -60.54 6.80
N SER A 15 5.15 -60.08 8.00
CA SER A 15 4.07 -60.66 8.83
C SER A 15 4.23 -60.34 10.35
N SER A 16 3.21 -59.65 10.90
CA SER A 16 2.44 -60.01 12.12
C SER A 16 3.09 -60.06 13.51
N LEU A 17 2.57 -59.28 14.47
CA LEU A 17 1.59 -59.69 15.52
C LEU A 17 1.74 -58.87 16.83
N ILE A 18 0.63 -58.30 17.33
CA ILE A 18 0.04 -58.38 18.69
C ILE A 18 -0.74 -57.09 19.01
N GLY A 19 -2.03 -57.24 19.25
CA GLY A 19 -2.93 -56.19 19.69
C GLY A 19 -2.98 -56.01 21.21
N LEU A 20 -3.40 -54.83 21.62
CA LEU A 20 -3.99 -54.58 22.93
C LEU A 20 -5.12 -53.57 22.76
N LEU A 21 -6.35 -54.01 23.02
CA LEU A 21 -7.54 -53.16 23.15
C LEU A 21 -7.42 -52.34 24.45
N ILE A 22 -7.51 -51.01 24.33
CA ILE A 22 -7.92 -50.14 25.42
C ILE A 22 -9.00 -49.21 24.89
N SER A 23 -10.21 -49.38 25.42
CA SER A 23 -11.34 -48.47 25.26
C SER A 23 -11.14 -47.23 26.14
N PHE A 24 -11.07 -46.04 25.54
CA PHE A 24 -11.28 -44.77 26.25
C PHE A 24 -12.27 -43.88 25.49
N SER A 25 -13.13 -43.28 26.30
CA SER A 25 -14.27 -42.43 25.99
C SER A 25 -13.89 -41.10 25.33
N SER A 26 -14.77 -40.66 24.41
CA SER A 26 -15.01 -39.29 23.92
C SER A 26 -14.34 -38.15 24.71
N ALA A 27 -13.28 -37.61 24.13
CA ALA A 27 -12.76 -36.26 24.39
C ALA A 27 -12.22 -35.73 23.05
N HIS A 28 -12.51 -34.45 22.77
CA HIS A 28 -12.17 -33.74 21.54
C HIS A 28 -10.73 -34.00 21.11
N ALA A 29 -10.56 -34.72 20.00
CA ALA A 29 -9.27 -34.89 19.36
C ALA A 29 -8.97 -33.60 18.59
N ALA A 30 -8.13 -32.73 19.16
CA ALA A 30 -7.30 -31.89 18.32
C ALA A 30 -6.47 -32.86 17.46
N THR A 31 -6.77 -32.91 16.17
CA THR A 31 -6.02 -33.72 15.20
C THR A 31 -4.61 -33.18 15.18
N ILE A 32 -3.72 -33.80 15.96
CA ILE A 32 -2.28 -33.58 15.85
C ILE A 32 -1.94 -34.08 14.44
N HIS A 33 -1.80 -33.15 13.48
CA HIS A 33 -1.27 -33.46 12.17
C HIS A 33 0.06 -34.20 12.39
N PRO A 34 0.24 -35.43 11.89
CA PRO A 34 1.52 -36.10 11.99
C PRO A 34 2.55 -35.17 11.34
N GLU A 35 3.57 -34.79 12.10
CA GLU A 35 4.67 -33.95 11.65
C GLU A 35 5.26 -34.54 10.36
N LEU A 36 4.80 -34.04 9.21
CA LEU A 36 5.46 -34.20 7.92
C LEU A 36 6.69 -33.24 7.92
N THR A 37 7.55 -33.40 8.93
CA THR A 37 8.88 -32.80 8.92
C THR A 37 9.61 -33.32 7.69
N ALA A 38 10.04 -32.41 6.82
CA ALA A 38 10.71 -32.73 5.57
C ALA A 38 11.89 -33.69 5.80
N PHE A 39 11.71 -34.96 5.43
CA PHE A 39 12.81 -35.94 5.37
C PHE A 39 13.69 -35.58 4.17
N TYR A 40 14.78 -34.85 4.42
CA TYR A 40 15.78 -34.42 3.44
C TYR A 40 15.19 -33.75 2.18
N PRO A 41 15.03 -32.41 2.15
CA PRO A 41 14.54 -31.71 0.97
C PRO A 41 15.38 -32.07 -0.26
N ILE A 42 14.73 -32.70 -1.24
CA ILE A 42 15.23 -32.77 -2.61
C ILE A 42 15.06 -31.36 -3.20
N THR A 43 16.00 -30.90 -4.02
CA THR A 43 15.81 -29.66 -4.78
C THR A 43 14.53 -29.79 -5.61
N VAL A 44 13.48 -29.04 -5.25
CA VAL A 44 12.22 -29.02 -5.96
C VAL A 44 12.41 -28.24 -7.26
N ILE A 45 11.98 -28.82 -8.38
CA ILE A 45 12.02 -28.19 -9.70
C ILE A 45 10.57 -27.96 -10.16
N PRO A 46 10.05 -26.72 -10.05
CA PRO A 46 8.71 -26.34 -10.46
C PRO A 46 8.47 -26.42 -11.97
N ASP A 47 7.20 -26.32 -12.36
CA ASP A 47 6.85 -25.97 -13.75
C ASP A 47 7.14 -24.49 -14.01
N VAL A 48 7.37 -24.13 -15.27
CA VAL A 48 7.56 -22.72 -15.69
C VAL A 48 6.38 -21.86 -15.23
N PRO A 49 6.62 -20.70 -14.58
CA PRO A 49 5.58 -19.73 -14.21
C PRO A 49 4.79 -19.20 -15.42
N ALA A 50 3.56 -18.72 -15.20
CA ALA A 50 2.75 -18.11 -16.26
C ALA A 50 3.39 -16.85 -16.88
N LEU A 51 4.12 -16.06 -16.08
CA LEU A 51 4.78 -14.84 -16.52
C LEU A 51 6.23 -15.11 -16.95
N ASP A 52 6.59 -14.63 -18.14
CA ASP A 52 7.97 -14.65 -18.61
C ASP A 52 8.67 -13.33 -18.28
N ILE A 53 9.21 -13.25 -17.06
CA ILE A 53 9.89 -12.07 -16.53
C ILE A 53 11.39 -12.21 -16.73
N THR A 54 12.03 -11.13 -17.19
CA THR A 54 13.50 -11.06 -17.29
C THR A 54 14.11 -10.68 -15.94
N THR A 55 14.80 -11.62 -15.29
CA THR A 55 15.38 -11.43 -13.95
C THR A 55 16.84 -10.96 -13.96
N ALA A 56 17.56 -11.06 -15.07
CA ALA A 56 18.87 -10.40 -15.20
C ALA A 56 18.67 -8.93 -15.60
N SER A 57 18.90 -7.98 -14.68
CA SER A 57 18.67 -6.53 -14.94
C SER A 57 19.61 -5.91 -15.98
N ILE A 58 20.72 -6.59 -16.29
CA ILE A 58 21.66 -6.20 -17.34
C ILE A 58 22.01 -7.44 -18.15
N GLN A 59 21.82 -7.37 -19.46
CA GLN A 59 22.19 -8.41 -20.41
C GLN A 59 22.99 -7.81 -21.54
N ASP A 60 24.12 -8.43 -21.85
CA ASP A 60 24.95 -8.06 -23.01
C ASP A 60 25.32 -6.57 -23.05
N GLY A 61 25.57 -6.01 -21.86
CA GLY A 61 25.93 -4.61 -21.67
C GLY A 61 24.77 -3.61 -21.78
N GLN A 62 23.51 -4.07 -21.77
CA GLN A 62 22.30 -3.26 -21.82
C GLN A 62 21.40 -3.53 -20.62
N TYR A 63 20.68 -2.51 -20.15
CA TYR A 63 19.63 -2.69 -19.14
C TYR A 63 18.43 -3.41 -19.75
N THR A 64 17.65 -4.13 -18.94
CA THR A 64 16.46 -4.87 -19.38
C THR A 64 15.14 -4.20 -19.01
N ALA A 65 15.18 -3.12 -18.23
CA ALA A 65 14.02 -2.33 -17.82
C ALA A 65 14.36 -0.83 -17.75
N PRO A 66 13.36 0.06 -17.85
CA PRO A 66 13.57 1.47 -17.55
C PRO A 66 14.00 1.64 -16.09
N HIS A 67 14.93 2.55 -15.83
CA HIS A 67 15.37 2.84 -14.47
C HIS A 67 15.82 4.30 -14.28
N ILE A 68 15.79 4.72 -13.02
CA ILE A 68 16.39 5.97 -12.55
C ILE A 68 17.78 5.61 -11.99
N PRO A 69 18.88 6.22 -12.43
CA PRO A 69 20.20 5.87 -11.89
C PRO A 69 20.30 6.28 -10.42
N ALA A 70 21.16 5.61 -9.66
CA ALA A 70 21.41 5.97 -8.27
C ALA A 70 22.20 7.29 -8.18
N ILE A 71 21.47 8.40 -8.03
CA ILE A 71 21.98 9.76 -7.92
C ILE A 71 21.33 10.46 -6.73
N ARG A 72 22.16 11.07 -5.88
CA ARG A 72 21.69 11.96 -4.81
C ARG A 72 21.20 13.25 -5.44
N THR A 73 20.06 13.76 -5.00
CA THR A 73 19.52 14.99 -5.57
C THR A 73 19.53 16.13 -4.55
N SER A 74 19.39 17.36 -5.03
CA SER A 74 18.82 18.46 -4.24
C SER A 74 17.43 18.07 -3.71
N ASN A 75 16.92 18.81 -2.72
CA ASN A 75 15.63 18.52 -2.09
C ASN A 75 14.45 18.65 -3.05
N ASP A 76 14.56 19.48 -4.09
CA ASP A 76 13.58 19.61 -5.17
C ASP A 76 13.81 18.64 -6.34
N GLY A 77 14.85 17.79 -6.24
CA GLY A 77 15.17 16.77 -7.24
C GLY A 77 15.95 17.25 -8.46
N ARG A 78 16.29 18.53 -8.61
CA ARG A 78 16.78 19.09 -9.89
C ARG A 78 18.28 18.95 -10.13
N VAL A 79 19.11 19.01 -9.09
CA VAL A 79 20.56 18.78 -9.19
C VAL A 79 20.86 17.35 -8.77
N GLY A 80 21.28 16.50 -9.70
CA GLY A 80 21.72 15.12 -9.44
C GLY A 80 23.24 15.00 -9.27
N HIS A 81 23.68 14.16 -8.34
CA HIS A 81 25.08 13.86 -8.04
C HIS A 81 25.31 12.34 -7.95
N TYR A 82 26.34 11.86 -8.67
CA TYR A 82 26.74 10.46 -8.62
C TYR A 82 27.55 10.16 -7.35
N ILE A 83 27.03 9.27 -6.51
CA ILE A 83 27.53 8.93 -5.17
C ILE A 83 28.96 8.37 -5.18
N LYS A 84 29.32 7.65 -6.24
CA LYS A 84 30.63 7.00 -6.39
C LYS A 84 31.41 7.64 -7.53
N ARG A 85 32.63 8.10 -7.23
CA ARG A 85 33.52 8.72 -8.22
C ARG A 85 34.14 7.68 -9.19
N PRO A 86 34.53 8.09 -10.41
CA PRO A 86 35.42 7.30 -11.28
C PRO A 86 36.88 7.24 -10.82
N GLY A 87 37.33 8.24 -10.05
CA GLY A 87 38.73 8.40 -9.63
C GLY A 87 39.03 9.84 -9.22
N GLY A 88 40.06 10.05 -8.39
CA GLY A 88 40.53 11.38 -7.99
C GLY A 88 39.49 12.28 -7.32
N ASN A 89 39.69 13.60 -7.34
CA ASN A 89 38.74 14.53 -6.72
C ASN A 89 37.60 14.93 -7.66
N THR A 90 37.49 14.28 -8.83
CA THR A 90 36.43 14.58 -9.81
C THR A 90 35.08 14.04 -9.34
N ARG A 91 34.06 14.89 -9.42
CA ARG A 91 32.67 14.64 -9.09
C ARG A 91 31.82 14.87 -10.33
N PHE A 92 30.75 14.10 -10.45
CA PHE A 92 29.83 14.15 -11.57
C PHE A 92 28.48 14.66 -11.11
N PHE A 93 27.98 15.65 -11.86
CA PHE A 93 26.69 16.29 -11.64
C PHE A 93 25.87 16.26 -12.93
N THR A 94 24.56 16.28 -12.82
CA THR A 94 23.63 16.34 -13.95
C THR A 94 22.36 17.08 -13.51
N ALA A 95 21.66 17.72 -14.43
CA ALA A 95 20.31 18.24 -14.17
C ALA A 95 19.27 17.15 -14.46
N ILE A 96 18.29 17.00 -13.58
CA ILE A 96 17.15 16.10 -13.76
C ILE A 96 15.99 16.85 -14.42
N ARG A 97 15.44 16.27 -15.48
CA ARG A 97 14.45 16.86 -16.40
C ARG A 97 13.17 16.00 -16.46
N PRO A 98 12.35 15.97 -15.40
CA PRO A 98 11.05 15.31 -15.44
C PRO A 98 10.16 15.83 -16.57
N GLU A 99 10.34 17.07 -17.04
CA GLU A 99 9.59 17.64 -18.16
C GLU A 99 9.90 16.97 -19.51
N ALA A 100 11.01 16.24 -19.63
CA ALA A 100 11.32 15.45 -20.83
C ALA A 100 10.50 14.15 -20.93
N ILE A 101 9.81 13.76 -19.85
CA ILE A 101 9.04 12.51 -19.79
C ILE A 101 7.59 12.76 -20.24
N THR A 102 7.29 12.30 -21.46
CA THR A 102 5.97 12.45 -22.10
C THR A 102 5.18 11.14 -22.20
N THR A 103 5.72 10.05 -21.65
CA THR A 103 5.12 8.72 -21.66
C THR A 103 5.25 8.13 -20.26
N ASP A 104 4.23 7.42 -19.80
CA ASP A 104 4.22 6.74 -18.51
C ASP A 104 5.52 5.96 -18.32
N PHE A 105 6.18 6.18 -17.18
CA PHE A 105 7.50 5.65 -16.88
C PHE A 105 7.59 4.14 -17.09
N ASP A 106 6.53 3.42 -16.73
CA ASP A 106 6.50 1.96 -16.80
C ASP A 106 6.36 1.40 -18.22
N LEU A 107 6.12 2.27 -19.21
CA LEU A 107 6.03 1.95 -20.63
C LEU A 107 7.27 2.40 -21.43
N LEU A 108 8.26 2.98 -20.76
CA LEU A 108 9.50 3.42 -21.40
C LEU A 108 10.40 2.24 -21.77
N GLU A 109 11.21 2.46 -22.80
CA GLU A 109 12.22 1.49 -23.23
C GLU A 109 13.28 1.23 -22.14
N PRO A 110 13.95 0.07 -22.16
CA PRO A 110 15.01 -0.25 -21.21
C PRO A 110 16.15 0.79 -21.15
N GLY A 111 16.62 1.10 -19.93
CA GLY A 111 17.69 2.06 -19.68
C GLY A 111 17.23 3.33 -18.96
N ILE A 112 18.08 4.36 -18.99
CA ILE A 112 17.70 5.68 -18.46
C ILE A 112 16.79 6.33 -19.50
N PRO A 113 15.59 6.82 -19.12
CA PRO A 113 14.68 7.47 -20.04
C PRO A 113 15.37 8.57 -20.87
N PRO A 114 15.18 8.60 -22.20
CA PRO A 114 15.79 9.61 -23.05
C PRO A 114 15.45 11.03 -22.59
N GLY A 115 16.47 11.88 -22.47
CA GLY A 115 16.30 13.29 -22.08
C GLY A 115 16.05 13.53 -20.59
N PHE A 116 15.83 12.50 -19.77
CA PHE A 116 15.58 12.66 -18.32
C PHE A 116 16.76 13.27 -17.57
N LEU A 117 17.97 13.03 -18.03
CA LEU A 117 19.19 13.61 -17.48
C LEU A 117 19.87 14.51 -18.52
N SER A 118 20.47 15.60 -18.06
CA SER A 118 21.40 16.38 -18.85
C SER A 118 22.74 15.69 -19.03
N ASP A 119 23.59 16.27 -19.88
CA ASP A 119 24.99 15.90 -19.95
C ASP A 119 25.66 15.98 -18.57
N ILE A 120 26.63 15.09 -18.34
CA ILE A 120 27.38 15.01 -17.08
C ILE A 120 28.39 16.16 -17.03
N VAL A 121 28.29 16.98 -16.00
CA VAL A 121 29.28 18.02 -15.68
C VAL A 121 30.26 17.49 -14.65
N SER A 122 31.55 17.59 -14.97
CA SER A 122 32.65 17.16 -14.10
C SER A 122 33.23 18.35 -13.33
N HIS A 123 33.41 18.21 -12.02
CA HIS A 123 34.06 19.24 -11.20
C HIS A 123 34.98 18.61 -10.15
N ASN A 124 36.13 19.24 -9.87
CA ASN A 124 37.07 18.73 -8.87
C ASN A 124 36.79 19.34 -7.50
N MET A 125 36.29 18.54 -6.55
CA MET A 125 36.03 18.96 -5.18
C MET A 125 35.99 17.79 -4.19
N GLY A 126 36.31 18.06 -2.93
CA GLY A 126 36.30 17.09 -1.84
C GLY A 126 37.32 15.95 -1.96
N GLY A 127 37.21 14.97 -1.06
CA GLY A 127 38.06 13.78 -0.98
C GLY A 127 37.26 12.48 -1.02
N GLY A 128 37.92 11.32 -0.87
CA GLY A 128 37.21 10.04 -0.69
C GLY A 128 36.56 9.43 -1.94
N HIS A 129 36.13 8.17 -1.82
CA HIS A 129 35.55 7.38 -2.91
C HIS A 129 34.02 7.46 -2.99
N HIS A 130 33.35 7.69 -1.86
CA HIS A 130 31.91 7.88 -1.76
C HIS A 130 31.62 9.28 -1.25
N THR A 131 30.62 9.93 -1.83
CA THR A 131 30.17 11.27 -1.47
C THR A 131 28.65 11.37 -1.52
N THR A 132 28.09 12.37 -0.84
CA THR A 132 26.66 12.69 -0.93
C THR A 132 26.45 14.19 -1.00
N LEU A 133 25.32 14.59 -1.55
CA LEU A 133 24.78 15.93 -1.37
C LEU A 133 24.13 16.05 0.00
N CYS A 134 24.25 17.24 0.59
CA CYS A 134 23.45 17.74 1.68
C CYS A 134 22.95 19.12 1.25
N ASP A 135 21.64 19.25 1.08
CA ASP A 135 20.98 20.47 0.64
C ASP A 135 20.64 21.33 1.85
N GLY A 136 19.93 20.76 2.83
CA GLY A 136 19.56 21.44 4.07
C GLY A 136 18.46 22.48 3.89
N SER A 137 17.90 22.63 2.68
CA SER A 137 16.75 23.50 2.45
C SER A 137 15.49 22.95 3.11
N SER A 138 14.67 23.85 3.65
CA SER A 138 13.39 23.45 4.22
C SER A 138 12.36 23.25 3.09
N VAL A 139 11.62 22.13 3.13
CA VAL A 139 10.43 21.93 2.29
C VAL A 139 9.28 22.85 2.75
N PHE A 140 9.32 23.28 4.02
CA PHE A 140 8.44 24.28 4.63
C PHE A 140 9.27 25.46 5.15
N PRO A 141 9.74 26.35 4.26
CA PRO A 141 10.52 27.52 4.68
C PRO A 141 9.61 28.49 5.45
N ASP A 142 9.75 28.52 6.78
CA ASP A 142 9.09 29.51 7.62
C ASP A 142 9.85 30.84 7.59
N SER A 143 9.12 31.94 7.39
CA SER A 143 9.66 33.31 7.36
C SER A 143 10.39 33.76 8.65
N ILE A 144 10.32 32.96 9.71
CA ILE A 144 10.84 33.26 11.05
C ILE A 144 12.25 32.66 11.26
N ASN A 145 12.67 31.67 10.46
CA ASN A 145 13.98 31.06 10.62
C ASN A 145 15.02 31.72 9.70
N GLU A 146 15.76 32.69 10.25
CA GLU A 146 16.84 33.40 9.54
C GLU A 146 17.96 32.46 9.03
N ASN A 147 18.06 31.23 9.55
CA ASN A 147 19.02 30.22 9.12
C ASN A 147 18.47 29.23 8.07
N ALA A 148 17.21 29.40 7.62
CA ALA A 148 16.62 28.52 6.62
C ALA A 148 17.29 28.72 5.25
N ILE A 149 17.76 27.62 4.66
CA ILE A 149 18.26 27.59 3.29
C ILE A 149 17.06 27.37 2.36
N ILE A 150 17.02 28.09 1.24
CA ILE A 150 16.09 27.83 0.13
C ILE A 150 16.91 27.51 -1.10
N ASN A 151 16.53 26.40 -1.77
CA ASN A 151 17.07 25.99 -3.04
C ASN A 151 15.91 25.54 -3.97
N PRO A 152 15.95 25.92 -5.26
CA PRO A 152 16.82 26.92 -5.86
C PRO A 152 16.42 28.35 -5.49
N LYS A 153 17.37 29.27 -5.71
CA LYS A 153 17.18 30.72 -5.78
C LYS A 153 17.22 31.16 -7.24
N GLN A 154 16.44 32.15 -7.63
CA GLN A 154 16.51 32.66 -9.00
C GLN A 154 17.74 33.57 -9.17
N CYS A 155 18.56 33.32 -10.19
CA CYS A 155 19.77 34.08 -10.49
C CYS A 155 19.79 34.56 -11.95
N GLY A 156 18.98 35.58 -12.25
CA GLY A 156 18.70 36.01 -13.62
C GLY A 156 17.64 35.11 -14.27
N ASP A 157 17.93 34.59 -15.46
CA ASP A 157 17.07 33.62 -16.16
C ASP A 157 17.35 32.16 -15.75
N ASN A 158 18.28 31.97 -14.80
CA ASN A 158 18.77 30.67 -14.34
C ASN A 158 18.33 30.40 -12.90
N ASP A 159 18.42 29.13 -12.48
CA ASP A 159 18.26 28.72 -11.09
C ASP A 159 19.63 28.41 -10.47
N CYS A 160 19.87 28.97 -9.29
CA CYS A 160 21.10 28.77 -8.52
C CYS A 160 20.83 27.99 -7.23
N TYR A 161 21.72 27.07 -6.91
CA TYR A 161 21.65 26.22 -5.72
C TYR A 161 22.89 26.44 -4.88
N GLU A 162 22.75 26.54 -3.57
CA GLU A 162 23.85 26.45 -2.61
C GLU A 162 23.79 25.10 -1.91
N LEU A 163 24.76 24.23 -2.20
CA LEU A 163 24.78 22.84 -1.74
C LEU A 163 26.07 22.51 -0.99
N SER A 164 26.01 21.48 -0.14
CA SER A 164 27.18 20.90 0.51
C SER A 164 27.47 19.53 -0.05
N LEU A 165 28.71 19.30 -0.48
CA LEU A 165 29.20 17.96 -0.79
C LEU A 165 29.88 17.38 0.44
N ILE A 166 29.35 16.28 0.95
CA ILE A 166 29.93 15.58 2.09
C ILE A 166 30.76 14.39 1.59
N SER A 167 31.99 14.33 2.07
CA SER A 167 32.98 13.34 1.69
C SER A 167 33.82 12.92 2.88
N SER A 168 34.86 12.13 2.65
CA SER A 168 35.76 11.66 3.72
C SER A 168 37.22 11.81 3.36
N GLY A 169 38.04 12.14 4.35
CA GLY A 169 39.50 12.15 4.26
C GLY A 169 40.16 11.39 5.41
N SER A 170 41.28 10.75 5.11
CA SER A 170 42.14 10.15 6.14
C SER A 170 43.10 11.20 6.69
N THR A 171 43.22 11.26 8.01
CA THR A 171 44.16 12.13 8.74
C THR A 171 45.03 11.30 9.67
N ALA A 172 46.06 11.91 10.26
CA ALA A 172 46.91 11.22 11.25
C ALA A 172 46.12 10.69 12.47
N ASP A 173 45.00 11.35 12.81
CA ASP A 173 44.17 11.05 13.98
C ASP A 173 42.99 10.10 13.67
N GLY A 174 42.88 9.63 12.43
CA GLY A 174 41.76 8.80 11.96
C GLY A 174 41.02 9.40 10.75
N MET A 175 39.87 8.81 10.44
CA MET A 175 39.01 9.28 9.34
C MET A 175 38.21 10.51 9.80
N ARG A 176 38.04 11.49 8.89
CA ARG A 176 37.21 12.68 9.10
C ARG A 176 36.24 12.86 7.95
N LEU A 177 35.08 13.43 8.25
CA LEU A 177 34.19 13.95 7.22
C LEU A 177 34.72 15.30 6.71
N ILE A 178 34.53 15.55 5.42
CA ILE A 178 34.90 16.80 4.76
C ILE A 178 33.64 17.36 4.09
N ARG A 179 33.31 18.61 4.40
CA ARG A 179 32.25 19.37 3.74
C ARG A 179 32.90 20.38 2.79
N SER A 180 32.54 20.29 1.51
CA SER A 180 32.86 21.28 0.49
C SER A 180 31.58 22.01 0.09
N LYS A 181 31.45 23.30 0.41
CA LYS A 181 30.26 24.11 0.07
C LYS A 181 30.42 24.71 -1.33
N PHE A 182 29.41 24.58 -2.17
CA PHE A 182 29.48 24.98 -3.58
C PHE A 182 28.14 25.51 -4.10
N SER A 183 28.21 26.26 -5.19
CA SER A 183 27.07 26.74 -5.96
C SER A 183 26.94 25.97 -7.27
N VAL A 184 25.70 25.67 -7.67
CA VAL A 184 25.34 25.13 -9.00
C VAL A 184 24.41 26.11 -9.69
N GLU A 185 24.63 26.35 -10.98
CA GLU A 185 23.76 27.17 -11.82
C GLU A 185 23.16 26.32 -12.94
N ILE A 186 21.83 26.33 -13.05
CA ILE A 186 21.06 25.63 -14.08
C ILE A 186 20.45 26.66 -15.03
N ALA A 187 20.81 26.56 -16.31
CA ALA A 187 20.17 27.31 -17.39
C ALA A 187 18.95 26.58 -17.94
N SER A 188 17.99 27.35 -18.46
CA SER A 188 16.66 26.85 -18.85
C SER A 188 16.05 25.93 -17.79
N PRO A 189 16.05 26.33 -16.51
CA PRO A 189 15.62 25.46 -15.42
C PRO A 189 14.16 25.01 -15.62
N LYS A 190 13.89 23.76 -15.22
CA LYS A 190 12.55 23.15 -15.25
C LYS A 190 11.93 23.10 -16.66
N THR A 191 12.77 22.95 -17.69
CA THR A 191 12.39 22.60 -19.07
C THR A 191 13.10 21.31 -19.51
N PRO A 192 12.67 20.69 -20.64
CA PRO A 192 13.39 19.54 -21.22
C PRO A 192 14.85 19.84 -21.59
N GLU A 193 15.23 21.10 -21.74
CA GLU A 193 16.57 21.57 -22.10
C GLU A 193 17.40 22.03 -20.89
N ALA A 194 16.93 21.83 -19.65
CA ALA A 194 17.63 22.29 -18.45
C ALA A 194 19.07 21.75 -18.38
N ASN A 195 20.06 22.60 -18.12
CA ASN A 195 21.46 22.19 -18.11
C ASN A 195 22.25 22.88 -17.00
N ILE A 196 23.14 22.13 -16.34
CA ILE A 196 24.13 22.73 -15.45
C ILE A 196 25.14 23.50 -16.31
N VAL A 197 25.22 24.81 -16.11
CA VAL A 197 26.15 25.70 -16.84
C VAL A 197 27.36 26.12 -16.02
N ASN A 198 27.24 26.09 -14.69
CA ASN A 198 28.34 26.46 -13.81
C ASN A 198 28.30 25.69 -12.48
N ILE A 199 29.48 25.35 -11.96
CA ILE A 199 29.68 24.82 -10.62
C ILE A 199 30.88 25.55 -10.01
N THR A 200 30.67 26.21 -8.88
CA THR A 200 31.71 27.03 -8.22
C THR A 200 31.78 26.71 -6.73
N GLN A 201 32.97 26.39 -6.21
CA GLN A 201 33.17 26.27 -4.77
C GLN A 201 33.06 27.64 -4.11
N ILE A 202 32.17 27.79 -3.12
CA ILE A 202 31.87 29.07 -2.46
C ILE A 202 32.51 29.22 -1.09
N GLU A 203 32.89 28.10 -0.45
CA GLU A 203 33.63 28.09 0.81
C GLU A 203 34.74 27.03 0.76
N GLY A 204 35.82 27.25 1.53
CA GLY A 204 36.86 26.24 1.74
C GLY A 204 36.32 25.00 2.46
N ASP A 205 37.06 23.90 2.36
CA ASP A 205 36.70 22.64 3.02
C ASP A 205 36.68 22.80 4.55
N SER A 206 35.62 22.28 5.18
CA SER A 206 35.53 22.16 6.64
C SER A 206 35.56 20.68 7.04
N PHE A 207 36.02 20.42 8.26
CA PHE A 207 36.33 19.06 8.73
C PHE A 207 35.51 18.72 9.97
N GLY A 208 34.83 17.58 9.92
CA GLY A 208 34.11 17.03 11.05
C GLY A 208 35.06 16.49 12.14
N PRO A 209 34.49 15.99 13.24
CA PRO A 209 35.24 15.29 14.28
C PRO A 209 36.09 14.14 13.73
N SER A 210 37.22 13.86 14.41
CA SER A 210 38.03 12.68 14.09
C SER A 210 37.32 11.43 14.59
N MET A 211 37.21 10.43 13.72
CA MET A 211 36.77 9.08 14.06
C MET A 211 38.01 8.18 14.15
N PRO A 212 38.63 8.05 15.34
CA PRO A 212 39.74 7.14 15.51
C PRO A 212 39.29 5.71 15.20
N ASN A 213 40.21 4.86 14.76
CA ASN A 213 39.95 3.44 14.48
C ASN A 213 38.94 3.15 13.35
N VAL A 214 38.47 4.17 12.63
CA VAL A 214 37.70 4.01 11.39
C VAL A 214 38.65 4.12 10.20
N HIS A 215 38.58 3.17 9.26
CA HIS A 215 39.40 3.19 8.04
C HIS A 215 38.63 3.56 6.78
N ARG A 216 37.32 3.34 6.77
CA ARG A 216 36.48 3.68 5.62
C ARG A 216 35.18 4.33 6.09
N PHE A 217 34.78 5.32 5.32
CA PHE A 217 33.47 5.94 5.33
C PHE A 217 32.88 5.74 3.94
N LEU A 218 31.72 5.10 3.86
CA LEU A 218 31.10 4.70 2.60
C LEU A 218 29.61 5.07 2.63
N GLU A 219 29.06 5.39 1.46
CA GLU A 219 27.61 5.57 1.26
C GLU A 219 26.92 6.49 2.30
N PRO A 220 27.38 7.74 2.48
CA PRO A 220 26.63 8.67 3.32
C PRO A 220 25.31 9.10 2.69
N MET A 221 24.36 9.40 3.56
CA MET A 221 22.97 9.73 3.26
C MET A 221 22.49 10.79 4.23
N PHE A 222 21.94 11.89 3.75
CA PHE A 222 21.34 12.91 4.60
C PHE A 222 19.82 12.93 4.44
N THR A 223 19.12 13.20 5.54
CA THR A 223 17.74 13.71 5.48
C THR A 223 17.72 15.07 4.79
N GLY A 224 16.56 15.46 4.24
CA GLY A 224 16.40 16.71 3.49
C GLY A 224 16.69 17.96 4.34
N ASP A 225 16.39 17.91 5.64
CA ASP A 225 16.73 18.98 6.59
C ASP A 225 18.25 19.12 6.85
N GLY A 226 19.06 18.19 6.34
CA GLY A 226 20.52 18.21 6.46
C GLY A 226 21.03 17.97 7.88
N ARG A 227 20.21 17.38 8.78
CA ARG A 227 20.54 17.22 10.21
C ARG A 227 20.88 15.79 10.62
N LEU A 228 20.35 14.78 9.95
CA LEU A 228 20.67 13.39 10.20
C LEU A 228 21.50 12.84 9.05
N VAL A 229 22.63 12.21 9.36
CA VAL A 229 23.42 11.47 8.39
C VAL A 229 23.46 9.99 8.76
N VAL A 230 23.12 9.11 7.83
CA VAL A 230 23.33 7.67 7.94
C VAL A 230 24.44 7.28 6.97
N PHE A 231 25.33 6.40 7.39
CA PHE A 231 26.45 5.98 6.56
C PHE A 231 27.01 4.65 7.01
N ARG A 232 27.97 4.15 6.24
CA ARG A 232 28.74 2.97 6.61
C ARG A 232 30.13 3.32 7.10
N MET A 233 30.56 2.60 8.13
CA MET A 233 31.95 2.59 8.57
C MET A 233 32.56 1.20 8.45
N ARG A 234 33.88 1.14 8.23
CA ARG A 234 34.65 -0.09 8.48
C ARG A 234 35.76 0.16 9.50
N PRO A 235 35.79 -0.60 10.61
CA PRO A 235 36.86 -0.50 11.59
C PRO A 235 38.22 -0.90 11.03
N ALA A 236 39.26 -0.47 11.72
CA ALA A 236 40.64 -0.52 11.27
C ALA A 236 41.36 -1.87 11.46
N GLY A 237 40.79 -2.98 11.00
CA GLY A 237 41.38 -4.33 11.18
C GLY A 237 40.60 -5.19 12.17
N GLN A 238 41.16 -6.34 12.58
CA GLN A 238 40.42 -7.36 13.33
C GLN A 238 41.11 -7.83 14.63
N PRO A 239 40.41 -7.78 15.79
CA PRO A 239 39.24 -6.94 16.06
C PRO A 239 39.71 -5.54 16.47
N ILE A 240 39.37 -4.52 15.69
CA ILE A 240 39.33 -3.15 16.20
C ILE A 240 37.85 -2.81 16.38
N GLU A 241 37.46 -2.63 17.62
CA GLU A 241 36.10 -2.25 17.99
C GLU A 241 35.96 -0.73 18.02
N PHE A 242 34.78 -0.24 17.67
CA PHE A 242 34.42 1.18 17.79
C PHE A 242 33.69 1.39 19.12
N GLU A 243 34.29 2.22 19.98
CA GLU A 243 33.68 2.62 21.25
C GLU A 243 32.72 3.78 21.05
N TRP A 244 31.57 3.71 21.69
CA TRP A 244 30.56 4.77 21.73
C TRP A 244 29.85 4.77 23.09
N GLN A 245 29.13 5.85 23.39
CA GLN A 245 28.47 6.04 24.66
C GLN A 245 26.95 6.16 24.47
N THR A 246 26.19 5.41 25.26
CA THR A 246 24.71 5.51 25.34
C THR A 246 24.28 6.75 26.12
N ASN A 247 22.99 7.10 26.04
CA ASN A 247 22.42 8.25 26.74
C ASN A 247 22.56 8.24 28.27
N ASP A 248 22.65 7.07 28.90
CA ASP A 248 22.88 6.91 30.34
C ASP A 248 24.37 6.96 30.73
N GLY A 249 25.26 7.14 29.76
CA GLY A 249 26.70 7.22 29.95
C GLY A 249 27.45 5.88 29.85
N THR A 250 26.75 4.76 29.60
CA THR A 250 27.39 3.45 29.43
C THR A 250 28.24 3.41 28.16
N ILE A 251 29.48 2.94 28.26
CA ILE A 251 30.36 2.75 27.10
C ILE A 251 30.11 1.36 26.52
N LYS A 252 29.87 1.31 25.21
CA LYS A 252 29.73 0.08 24.43
C LYS A 252 30.79 0.06 23.34
N SER A 253 31.17 -1.16 22.94
CA SER A 253 32.22 -1.40 21.96
C SER A 253 31.78 -2.54 21.05
N GLY A 254 32.02 -2.42 19.74
CA GLY A 254 31.63 -3.44 18.78
C GLY A 254 32.04 -3.11 17.34
N SER A 255 31.68 -4.01 16.41
CA SER A 255 31.87 -3.80 14.97
C SER A 255 30.53 -3.45 14.32
N TYR A 256 30.43 -2.24 13.77
CA TYR A 256 29.21 -1.71 13.18
C TYR A 256 29.46 -1.34 11.72
N ASP A 257 28.71 -1.92 10.76
CA ASP A 257 28.74 -1.45 9.37
C ASP A 257 27.89 -0.19 9.24
N MET A 258 26.62 -0.23 9.66
CA MET A 258 25.68 0.89 9.59
C MET A 258 25.63 1.73 10.87
N VAL A 259 25.82 3.03 10.72
CA VAL A 259 25.79 4.02 11.81
C VAL A 259 25.07 5.30 11.39
N TYR A 260 24.78 6.16 12.36
CA TYR A 260 24.28 7.51 12.11
C TYR A 260 25.04 8.57 12.91
N GLY A 261 24.93 9.83 12.47
CA GLY A 261 25.35 11.02 13.18
C GLY A 261 24.28 12.12 13.10
N VAL A 262 24.26 13.01 14.09
CA VAL A 262 23.23 14.06 14.22
C VAL A 262 23.88 15.43 14.33
N ILE A 263 23.38 16.40 13.58
CA ILE A 263 23.73 17.81 13.67
C ILE A 263 22.64 18.50 14.50
N PRO A 264 22.98 19.13 15.65
CA PRO A 264 22.03 19.82 16.51
C PRO A 264 21.22 20.90 15.79
N ASP A 265 19.98 21.16 16.21
CA ASP A 265 19.09 22.13 15.56
C ASP A 265 19.63 23.58 15.63
N ASP A 266 20.48 23.90 16.61
CA ASP A 266 21.12 25.23 16.77
C ASP A 266 22.36 25.45 15.88
N ALA A 267 22.81 24.44 15.14
CA ALA A 267 23.86 24.57 14.13
C ALA A 267 23.31 25.01 12.75
N GLU A 268 24.17 25.30 11.77
CA GLU A 268 23.78 25.37 10.35
C GLU A 268 23.44 23.94 9.86
N ALA A 269 22.43 23.80 9.00
CA ALA A 269 22.19 22.53 8.31
C ALA A 269 23.44 22.09 7.54
N CYS A 270 23.71 20.79 7.46
CA CYS A 270 24.91 20.25 6.81
C CYS A 270 26.26 20.65 7.46
N ASP A 271 26.30 21.33 8.61
CA ASP A 271 27.53 21.61 9.34
C ASP A 271 28.07 20.38 10.10
N ILE A 272 28.85 19.58 9.38
CA ILE A 272 29.51 18.39 9.92
C ILE A 272 30.50 18.68 11.06
N THR A 273 30.92 19.94 11.28
CA THR A 273 31.82 20.29 12.39
C THR A 273 31.11 20.18 13.73
N LYS A 274 29.77 20.22 13.71
CA LYS A 274 28.87 20.07 14.87
C LYS A 274 28.26 18.68 14.98
N MET A 275 28.57 17.78 14.05
CA MET A 275 28.04 16.42 14.05
C MET A 275 28.42 15.68 15.34
N GLN A 276 27.42 15.08 15.97
CA GLN A 276 27.56 14.17 17.10
C GLN A 276 27.47 12.73 16.62
N GLY A 277 28.23 11.84 17.25
CA GLY A 277 28.35 10.42 16.87
C GLY A 277 29.71 10.11 16.23
N PRO A 278 29.84 8.98 15.50
CA PRO A 278 28.77 8.08 15.08
C PRO A 278 28.20 7.18 16.18
N TYR A 279 26.95 6.73 16.00
CA TYR A 279 26.26 5.75 16.85
C TYR A 279 25.78 4.57 16.00
N PRO A 280 25.74 3.33 16.53
CA PRO A 280 25.15 2.19 15.83
C PRO A 280 23.69 2.47 15.46
N ILE A 281 23.27 2.06 14.27
CA ILE A 281 21.90 2.34 13.81
C ILE A 281 20.84 1.78 14.75
N THR A 282 21.07 0.61 15.36
CA THR A 282 20.18 -0.02 16.36
C THR A 282 20.05 0.76 17.67
N HIS A 283 20.88 1.79 17.89
CA HIS A 283 20.70 2.73 19.00
C HIS A 283 19.62 3.78 18.71
N ALA A 284 19.31 4.08 17.45
CA ALA A 284 18.43 5.19 17.07
C ALA A 284 17.07 5.18 17.80
N PRO A 285 16.37 4.04 17.98
CA PRO A 285 15.10 4.01 18.71
C PRO A 285 15.19 4.40 20.20
N PHE A 286 16.40 4.37 20.76
CA PHE A 286 16.69 4.68 22.16
C PHE A 286 17.40 6.04 22.31
N ASP A 287 17.66 6.74 21.20
CA ASP A 287 18.31 8.04 21.22
C ASP A 287 17.29 9.19 21.13
N ALA A 288 17.14 9.94 22.23
CA ALA A 288 16.27 11.12 22.31
C ALA A 288 16.57 12.20 21.25
N LYS A 289 17.78 12.21 20.69
CA LYS A 289 18.18 13.14 19.60
C LYS A 289 17.54 12.77 18.26
N VAL A 290 17.13 11.52 18.08
CA VAL A 290 16.62 10.99 16.81
C VAL A 290 15.19 10.51 16.95
N ASN A 291 14.86 9.67 17.95
CA ASN A 291 13.55 9.05 18.10
C ASN A 291 12.42 10.05 18.38
N ASN A 292 12.73 11.26 18.86
CA ASN A 292 11.73 12.31 19.05
C ASN A 292 11.36 13.01 17.74
N LYS A 293 12.26 13.01 16.75
CA LYS A 293 12.13 13.77 15.50
C LYS A 293 11.85 12.90 14.29
N TYR A 294 12.63 11.85 14.06
CA TYR A 294 12.62 11.07 12.82
C TYR A 294 11.77 9.81 12.95
N GLY A 295 10.90 9.58 11.96
CA GLY A 295 9.95 8.47 11.95
C GLY A 295 10.62 7.09 12.03
N PHE A 296 11.78 6.91 11.40
CA PHE A 296 12.43 5.60 11.34
C PHE A 296 12.80 5.09 12.75
N ALA A 297 13.13 5.99 13.66
CA ALA A 297 13.55 5.67 15.02
C ALA A 297 12.39 5.68 16.03
N LYS A 298 11.14 5.83 15.61
CA LYS A 298 10.01 5.92 16.55
C LYS A 298 9.73 4.60 17.25
N GLN A 299 9.96 3.47 16.60
CA GLN A 299 9.66 2.15 17.15
C GLN A 299 10.95 1.34 17.36
N PRO A 300 11.00 0.44 18.36
CA PRO A 300 12.09 -0.53 18.45
C PRO A 300 12.22 -1.31 17.14
N PHE A 301 13.45 -1.47 16.66
CA PHE A 301 13.68 -2.28 15.48
C PHE A 301 13.41 -3.74 15.73
N ARG A 302 12.78 -4.41 14.77
CA ARG A 302 12.49 -5.84 14.77
C ARG A 302 12.99 -6.47 13.48
N ASP A 303 13.50 -7.69 13.54
CA ASP A 303 13.78 -8.46 12.31
C ASP A 303 12.49 -8.86 11.57
N SER A 304 12.59 -9.59 10.44
CA SER A 304 11.40 -9.89 9.66
C SER A 304 10.44 -10.87 10.34
N GLU A 305 10.90 -11.60 11.35
CA GLU A 305 10.08 -12.51 12.17
C GLU A 305 9.53 -11.80 13.41
N GLY A 306 9.82 -10.51 13.59
CA GLY A 306 9.29 -9.69 14.69
C GLY A 306 10.17 -9.67 15.94
N ASN A 307 11.35 -10.29 15.93
CA ASN A 307 12.25 -10.31 17.08
C ASN A 307 12.86 -8.93 17.30
N VAL A 308 12.68 -8.37 18.49
CA VAL A 308 13.21 -7.04 18.84
C VAL A 308 14.73 -7.06 18.88
N LEU A 309 15.35 -6.10 18.19
CA LEU A 309 16.78 -5.90 18.21
C LEU A 309 17.22 -5.15 19.47
N VAL A 310 18.26 -5.67 20.11
CA VAL A 310 18.82 -5.07 21.32
C VAL A 310 19.53 -3.76 20.99
N ASN A 311 19.31 -2.76 21.85
CA ASN A 311 19.92 -1.44 21.76
C ASN A 311 21.45 -1.52 21.58
N GLY A 312 21.95 -1.08 20.43
CA GLY A 312 23.38 -0.97 20.17
C GLY A 312 24.07 -2.24 19.69
N GLU A 313 23.32 -3.29 19.33
CA GLU A 313 23.85 -4.47 18.65
C GLU A 313 24.12 -4.19 17.16
N PRO A 314 25.05 -4.91 16.50
CA PRO A 314 25.21 -4.80 15.05
C PRO A 314 23.92 -5.16 14.31
N LEU A 315 23.51 -4.29 13.37
CA LEU A 315 22.33 -4.53 12.54
C LEU A 315 22.51 -5.78 11.65
N LYS A 316 23.74 -6.04 11.16
CA LYS A 316 24.07 -7.09 10.18
C LYS A 316 23.52 -6.84 8.76
N GLY A 317 23.21 -5.58 8.44
CA GLY A 317 22.90 -5.08 7.09
C GLY A 317 23.92 -4.05 6.59
N THR A 318 23.83 -3.68 5.31
CA THR A 318 24.73 -2.75 4.61
C THR A 318 24.01 -1.91 3.53
N TYR A 319 24.66 -0.88 2.99
CA TYR A 319 24.15 0.05 1.97
C TYR A 319 22.89 0.81 2.44
N PRO A 320 23.00 1.62 3.51
CA PRO A 320 21.87 2.39 3.98
C PRO A 320 21.41 3.42 2.94
N TRP A 321 20.09 3.61 2.89
CA TRP A 321 19.41 4.74 2.27
C TRP A 321 18.34 5.22 3.24
N ILE A 322 18.23 6.52 3.45
CA ILE A 322 17.20 7.13 4.32
C ILE A 322 16.44 8.15 3.48
N ASP A 323 15.12 8.21 3.64
CA ASP A 323 14.31 9.20 2.92
C ASP A 323 14.54 10.62 3.46
N ARG A 324 14.12 11.63 2.69
CA ARG A 324 14.32 13.04 3.03
C ARG A 324 13.67 13.42 4.38
N GLU A 325 12.55 12.80 4.76
CA GLU A 325 11.90 13.09 6.05
C GLU A 325 12.50 12.28 7.22
N GLY A 326 13.32 11.27 6.92
CA GLY A 326 13.82 10.32 7.91
C GLY A 326 12.70 9.43 8.47
N SER A 327 11.69 9.12 7.67
CA SER A 327 10.56 8.28 8.08
C SER A 327 10.90 6.78 8.05
N ASN A 328 11.78 6.36 7.14
CA ASN A 328 12.13 4.98 6.84
C ASN A 328 13.61 4.88 6.45
N ILE A 329 14.22 3.74 6.81
CA ILE A 329 15.57 3.37 6.38
C ILE A 329 15.52 2.09 5.56
N PHE A 330 16.26 2.08 4.46
CA PHE A 330 16.39 0.98 3.53
C PHE A 330 17.84 0.49 3.53
N PHE A 331 18.04 -0.81 3.36
CA PHE A 331 19.37 -1.42 3.33
C PHE A 331 19.32 -2.81 2.71
N THR A 332 20.48 -3.43 2.50
CA THR A 332 20.63 -4.80 2.00
C THR A 332 21.14 -5.74 3.06
N ALA A 333 20.67 -6.99 3.05
CA ALA A 333 21.08 -8.00 4.04
C ALA A 333 21.13 -9.46 3.54
N ILE A 334 20.62 -9.77 2.35
CA ILE A 334 20.70 -11.13 1.81
C ILE A 334 22.15 -11.43 1.41
N ARG A 335 22.61 -12.62 1.81
CA ARG A 335 23.93 -13.19 1.48
C ARG A 335 23.80 -14.62 0.97
N SER A 336 22.89 -14.83 0.03
CA SER A 336 22.75 -16.12 -0.63
C SER A 336 23.69 -16.21 -1.82
N ARG A 337 24.11 -17.43 -2.15
CA ARG A 337 25.11 -17.71 -3.19
C ARG A 337 24.67 -18.90 -4.01
N LEU A 338 24.83 -18.82 -5.33
CA LEU A 338 24.60 -19.94 -6.21
C LEU A 338 25.63 -21.03 -5.94
N PHE A 339 26.90 -20.69 -5.69
CA PHE A 339 27.95 -21.68 -5.48
C PHE A 339 28.39 -21.82 -4.02
N TYR A 340 28.58 -23.07 -3.60
CA TYR A 340 29.05 -23.43 -2.26
C TYR A 340 30.05 -24.60 -2.29
N ASN A 341 30.86 -24.70 -1.25
CA ASN A 341 31.81 -25.76 -0.99
C ASN A 341 31.18 -26.75 0.01
N THR A 342 31.24 -28.03 -0.32
CA THR A 342 30.66 -29.09 0.52
C THR A 342 31.52 -29.44 1.74
N GLY A 343 32.77 -28.94 1.81
CA GLY A 343 33.71 -29.23 2.88
C GLY A 343 34.37 -30.61 2.80
N TYR A 344 33.99 -31.46 1.84
CA TYR A 344 34.60 -32.77 1.64
C TYR A 344 35.86 -32.68 0.76
N ALA A 345 36.98 -33.17 1.29
CA ALA A 345 38.25 -33.21 0.55
C ALA A 345 38.08 -33.97 -0.79
N GLY A 346 38.28 -33.27 -1.91
CA GLY A 346 38.17 -33.83 -3.26
C GLY A 346 36.81 -33.68 -3.96
N ILE A 347 35.77 -33.23 -3.25
CA ILE A 347 34.45 -32.90 -3.83
C ILE A 347 34.37 -31.36 -3.84
N GLY A 348 34.73 -30.74 -4.96
CA GLY A 348 34.89 -29.29 -5.10
C GLY A 348 33.61 -28.46 -4.92
N TRP A 349 33.62 -27.25 -5.48
CA TRP A 349 32.47 -26.35 -5.53
C TRP A 349 31.26 -27.01 -6.21
N ARG A 350 30.07 -26.75 -5.67
CA ARG A 350 28.77 -27.14 -6.24
C ARG A 350 27.87 -25.92 -6.36
N ALA A 351 26.90 -25.98 -7.27
CA ALA A 351 25.84 -25.00 -7.34
C ALA A 351 24.62 -25.45 -6.52
N ARG A 352 23.83 -24.51 -5.98
CA ARG A 352 22.55 -24.77 -5.30
C ARG A 352 21.53 -25.36 -6.28
N TYR A 353 21.57 -24.90 -7.53
CA TYR A 353 20.76 -25.34 -8.65
C TYR A 353 21.68 -25.72 -9.81
N ASP A 354 21.23 -26.62 -10.69
CA ASP A 354 22.06 -26.97 -11.85
C ASP A 354 22.29 -25.71 -12.71
N SER A 355 23.53 -25.50 -13.13
CA SER A 355 23.94 -24.24 -13.75
C SER A 355 24.97 -24.51 -14.83
N ARG A 356 24.83 -23.81 -15.94
CA ARG A 356 25.80 -23.84 -17.05
C ARG A 356 26.20 -22.43 -17.44
N CYS A 357 27.25 -22.40 -18.23
CA CYS A 357 27.79 -21.17 -18.75
C CYS A 357 27.04 -20.70 -19.99
N LEU A 358 26.89 -19.37 -20.10
CA LEU A 358 26.51 -18.73 -21.35
C LEU A 358 27.64 -18.90 -22.39
N GLU A 359 28.90 -18.69 -21.97
CA GLU A 359 30.12 -18.80 -22.79
C GLU A 359 31.31 -19.37 -21.96
N ASP A 360 32.54 -18.84 -22.10
CA ASP A 360 33.66 -19.17 -21.22
C ASP A 360 33.50 -18.45 -19.86
N CYS A 361 33.00 -19.15 -18.84
CA CYS A 361 32.79 -18.53 -17.52
C CYS A 361 34.05 -18.34 -16.70
N ALA A 362 34.03 -17.31 -15.87
CA ALA A 362 34.85 -17.28 -14.67
C ALA A 362 34.48 -18.42 -13.70
N GLY A 363 35.46 -18.90 -12.93
CA GLY A 363 35.21 -19.92 -11.90
C GLY A 363 34.37 -19.40 -10.73
N PRO A 364 33.72 -20.27 -9.93
CA PRO A 364 32.73 -19.91 -8.89
C PRO A 364 33.15 -18.79 -7.92
N ALA A 365 34.43 -18.74 -7.53
CA ALA A 365 34.93 -17.72 -6.61
C ALA A 365 35.04 -16.31 -7.22
N ASN A 366 35.03 -16.21 -8.55
CA ASN A 366 35.17 -14.96 -9.30
C ASN A 366 33.85 -14.48 -9.90
N THR A 367 32.79 -15.30 -9.89
CA THR A 367 31.47 -14.99 -10.45
C THR A 367 30.53 -14.29 -9.48
N GLU A 368 30.71 -14.53 -8.17
CA GLU A 368 29.81 -14.08 -7.11
C GLU A 368 30.52 -13.16 -6.12
N ASP A 369 29.84 -12.07 -5.72
CA ASP A 369 30.26 -11.32 -4.55
C ASP A 369 29.78 -12.02 -3.27
N GLY A 370 30.68 -12.13 -2.29
CA GLY A 370 30.43 -12.80 -1.04
C GLY A 370 29.82 -11.95 0.09
N LEU A 371 29.48 -10.69 -0.16
CA LEU A 371 28.89 -9.74 0.78
C LEU A 371 27.35 -9.86 0.87
N HIS A 372 26.76 -9.38 1.98
CA HIS A 372 25.30 -9.33 2.20
C HIS A 372 24.65 -8.15 1.46
N ALA A 373 24.77 -8.13 0.14
CA ALA A 373 24.51 -6.97 -0.70
C ALA A 373 23.35 -7.19 -1.69
N GLN A 374 22.53 -8.22 -1.44
CA GLN A 374 21.30 -8.52 -2.17
C GLN A 374 20.09 -8.28 -1.26
N GLY A 375 18.90 -8.17 -1.86
CA GLY A 375 17.62 -8.01 -1.17
C GLY A 375 17.50 -6.69 -0.42
N VAL A 376 16.58 -5.82 -0.83
CA VAL A 376 16.33 -4.56 -0.12
C VAL A 376 15.32 -4.79 0.99
N LEU A 377 15.71 -4.43 2.21
CA LEU A 377 14.83 -4.35 3.37
C LEU A 377 14.49 -2.90 3.66
N VAL A 378 13.28 -2.67 4.14
CA VAL A 378 12.84 -1.40 4.72
C VAL A 378 12.46 -1.59 6.19
N MET A 379 12.78 -0.62 7.03
CA MET A 379 12.19 -0.49 8.36
C MET A 379 12.00 0.97 8.77
N GLY A 380 10.95 1.28 9.52
CA GLY A 380 10.74 2.62 10.05
C GLY A 380 9.31 2.90 10.46
N ALA A 381 8.87 4.14 10.31
CA ALA A 381 7.51 4.56 10.64
C ALA A 381 6.48 3.74 9.85
N TRP A 382 6.74 3.43 8.58
CA TRP A 382 5.78 2.77 7.70
C TRP A 382 5.77 1.25 7.80
N THR A 383 6.63 0.70 8.65
CA THR A 383 6.64 -0.72 8.99
C THR A 383 6.64 -0.95 10.50
N ASN A 384 6.27 0.06 11.29
CA ASN A 384 6.31 0.02 12.75
C ASN A 384 7.64 -0.56 13.30
N GLY A 385 8.77 -0.20 12.70
CA GLY A 385 10.11 -0.67 13.06
C GLY A 385 10.45 -2.12 12.67
N LYS A 386 9.53 -2.88 12.05
CA LYS A 386 9.79 -4.24 11.57
C LYS A 386 10.50 -4.22 10.22
N MET A 387 11.51 -5.05 10.05
CA MET A 387 12.17 -5.25 8.77
C MET A 387 11.24 -5.99 7.81
N VAL A 388 11.07 -5.44 6.61
CA VAL A 388 10.34 -6.08 5.52
C VAL A 388 11.27 -6.22 4.33
N LEU A 389 11.56 -7.45 3.90
CA LEU A 389 12.19 -7.72 2.62
C LEU A 389 11.20 -7.40 1.50
N LEU A 390 11.54 -6.41 0.67
CA LEU A 390 10.75 -6.02 -0.49
C LEU A 390 10.94 -7.03 -1.63
N ASP A 391 9.89 -7.27 -2.40
CA ASP A 391 9.89 -8.25 -3.50
C ASP A 391 10.19 -7.62 -4.88
N GLY A 392 10.16 -8.42 -5.96
CA GLY A 392 10.32 -7.94 -7.33
C GLY A 392 11.74 -7.43 -7.61
N ALA A 393 11.84 -6.25 -8.24
CA ALA A 393 13.12 -5.65 -8.60
C ALA A 393 14.09 -5.46 -7.40
N TYR A 394 13.55 -5.37 -6.18
CA TYR A 394 14.30 -5.18 -4.94
C TYR A 394 14.94 -6.46 -4.39
N ALA A 395 14.34 -7.62 -4.68
CA ALA A 395 14.84 -8.95 -4.35
C ALA A 395 14.97 -9.83 -5.59
N ASN A 396 15.41 -9.22 -6.70
CA ASN A 396 15.38 -9.85 -8.03
C ASN A 396 16.14 -11.19 -8.11
N ALA A 397 17.23 -11.35 -7.36
CA ALA A 397 17.89 -12.64 -7.21
C ALA A 397 18.57 -12.74 -5.85
N ASP A 398 18.50 -13.92 -5.25
CA ASP A 398 19.15 -14.24 -3.98
C ASP A 398 20.68 -14.27 -4.08
N SER A 399 21.19 -14.63 -5.26
CA SER A 399 22.62 -14.82 -5.51
C SER A 399 23.25 -13.57 -6.11
N GLY A 400 24.37 -13.12 -5.55
CA GLY A 400 25.13 -11.92 -5.94
C GLY A 400 26.01 -12.04 -7.19
N LEU A 401 25.48 -12.55 -8.31
CA LEU A 401 26.21 -12.68 -9.57
C LEU A 401 26.49 -11.32 -10.25
N ALA A 402 27.68 -11.20 -10.81
CA ALA A 402 28.16 -9.97 -11.46
C ALA A 402 27.48 -9.67 -12.81
N SER A 403 27.66 -8.45 -13.34
CA SER A 403 26.97 -8.03 -14.58
C SER A 403 27.63 -8.54 -15.86
N THR A 404 28.90 -8.95 -15.82
CA THR A 404 29.63 -9.46 -16.99
C THR A 404 29.09 -10.82 -17.45
N THR A 405 29.01 -11.04 -18.77
CA THR A 405 28.47 -12.28 -19.36
C THR A 405 29.17 -13.55 -18.86
N ASP A 406 30.49 -13.50 -18.60
CA ASP A 406 31.26 -14.61 -18.03
C ASP A 406 30.94 -14.91 -16.55
N ALA A 407 30.40 -13.93 -15.83
CA ALA A 407 29.94 -14.07 -14.45
C ALA A 407 28.51 -14.58 -14.34
N GLN A 408 27.63 -14.16 -15.26
CA GLN A 408 26.24 -14.63 -15.34
C GLN A 408 26.17 -16.14 -15.65
N LYS A 409 25.04 -16.77 -15.30
CA LYS A 409 24.81 -18.21 -15.47
C LYS A 409 23.43 -18.48 -16.05
N GLU A 410 23.32 -19.53 -16.85
CA GLU A 410 22.05 -20.18 -17.12
C GLU A 410 21.81 -21.18 -16.00
N VAL A 411 20.69 -21.06 -15.30
CA VAL A 411 20.33 -21.89 -14.16
C VAL A 411 19.08 -22.68 -14.49
N SER A 412 19.13 -24.00 -14.33
CA SER A 412 17.99 -24.89 -14.53
C SER A 412 17.08 -24.77 -13.30
N LEU A 413 16.06 -23.93 -13.45
CA LEU A 413 15.13 -23.61 -12.38
C LEU A 413 13.78 -24.30 -12.54
N TYR A 414 13.38 -24.66 -13.77
CA TYR A 414 12.06 -25.20 -14.06
C TYR A 414 12.11 -26.42 -14.98
N ILE A 415 10.98 -27.10 -15.13
CA ILE A 415 10.72 -28.09 -16.17
C ILE A 415 9.60 -27.64 -17.12
N ASP A 416 9.73 -27.99 -18.39
CA ASP A 416 8.66 -27.84 -19.38
C ASP A 416 7.63 -28.99 -19.29
N GLU A 417 6.58 -28.92 -20.11
CA GLU A 417 5.52 -29.95 -20.17
C GLU A 417 6.03 -31.33 -20.61
N GLN A 418 7.21 -31.39 -21.24
CA GLN A 418 7.86 -32.62 -21.66
C GLN A 418 8.85 -33.14 -20.61
N GLY A 419 8.99 -32.44 -19.48
CA GLY A 419 9.90 -32.77 -18.38
C GLY A 419 11.37 -32.38 -18.64
N ASN A 420 11.65 -31.55 -19.66
CA ASN A 420 13.01 -31.06 -19.90
C ASN A 420 13.30 -29.84 -19.02
N SER A 421 14.56 -29.71 -18.59
CA SER A 421 15.05 -28.54 -17.89
C SER A 421 14.92 -27.26 -18.72
N VAL A 422 14.32 -26.23 -18.13
CA VAL A 422 14.25 -24.87 -18.64
C VAL A 422 15.31 -24.03 -17.93
N TRP A 423 16.09 -23.30 -18.73
CA TRP A 423 17.27 -22.58 -18.29
C TRP A 423 16.99 -21.09 -18.23
N GLU A 424 17.22 -20.49 -17.07
CA GLU A 424 17.01 -19.06 -16.83
C GLU A 424 18.34 -18.34 -16.68
N ARG A 425 18.48 -17.19 -17.34
CA ARG A 425 19.66 -16.34 -17.21
C ARG A 425 19.60 -15.58 -15.89
N VAL A 426 20.49 -15.91 -14.96
CA VAL A 426 20.62 -15.24 -13.66
C VAL A 426 21.94 -14.48 -13.60
N GLY A 427 21.88 -13.21 -13.21
CA GLY A 427 23.03 -12.32 -13.29
C GLY A 427 22.72 -10.87 -12.98
N ALA A 428 23.76 -10.04 -12.98
CA ALA A 428 23.65 -8.59 -12.77
C ALA A 428 22.91 -8.18 -11.49
N SER A 429 22.89 -9.04 -10.48
CA SER A 429 22.32 -8.74 -9.17
C SER A 429 23.23 -7.83 -8.36
N ARG A 430 24.54 -7.91 -8.60
CA ARG A 430 25.54 -7.09 -7.94
C ARG A 430 26.81 -6.92 -8.77
N ASP A 431 27.20 -5.70 -9.10
CA ASP A 431 28.53 -5.37 -9.62
C ASP A 431 29.07 -4.07 -9.03
N THR A 432 30.39 -3.97 -8.89
CA THR A 432 31.13 -2.78 -8.43
C THR A 432 32.24 -2.35 -9.37
N ARG A 433 32.38 -3.02 -10.51
CA ARG A 433 33.42 -2.79 -11.51
C ARG A 433 32.88 -1.80 -12.55
N ASP A 434 33.47 -0.62 -12.58
CA ASP A 434 33.00 0.48 -13.44
C ASP A 434 33.05 0.16 -14.95
N ALA A 435 34.02 -0.64 -15.39
CA ALA A 435 34.28 -0.91 -16.80
C ALA A 435 33.24 -1.83 -17.47
N VAL A 436 32.32 -2.41 -16.69
CA VAL A 436 31.40 -3.47 -17.16
C VAL A 436 29.92 -3.12 -16.98
N LEU A 437 29.64 -1.91 -16.49
CA LEU A 437 28.28 -1.39 -16.42
C LEU A 437 27.95 -0.63 -17.71
N PRO A 438 26.67 -0.64 -18.15
CA PRO A 438 26.23 0.18 -19.26
C PRO A 438 26.51 1.68 -18.98
N PRO A 439 26.57 2.52 -20.03
CA PRO A 439 26.79 3.96 -19.89
C PRO A 439 25.87 4.59 -18.84
N MET A 440 26.40 5.59 -18.12
CA MET A 440 25.71 6.34 -17.06
C MET A 440 25.26 5.50 -15.83
N GLY A 441 25.70 4.25 -15.69
CA GLY A 441 25.48 3.47 -14.47
C GLY A 441 26.24 4.02 -13.25
N ALA A 442 25.65 3.90 -12.06
CA ALA A 442 26.17 4.43 -10.79
C ALA A 442 27.44 3.73 -10.24
N LYS A 443 28.16 2.95 -11.07
CA LYS A 443 29.41 2.24 -10.72
C LYS A 443 29.29 1.22 -9.59
N ASN A 444 28.09 1.03 -9.05
CA ASN A 444 27.72 0.02 -8.08
C ASN A 444 26.22 -0.23 -8.21
N THR A 445 25.82 -1.47 -8.52
CA THR A 445 24.42 -1.81 -8.77
C THR A 445 23.65 -2.22 -7.51
N THR A 446 24.27 -2.06 -6.33
CA THR A 446 23.63 -2.24 -5.02
C THR A 446 23.06 -0.94 -4.47
N PHE A 447 23.37 0.22 -5.06
CA PHE A 447 22.81 1.48 -4.58
C PHE A 447 21.31 1.54 -4.83
N ILE A 448 20.58 2.00 -3.82
CA ILE A 448 19.15 2.27 -3.88
C ILE A 448 18.97 3.79 -3.90
N ASP A 449 17.98 4.24 -4.65
CA ASP A 449 17.56 5.63 -4.69
C ASP A 449 16.07 5.81 -4.96
N SER A 450 15.56 7.00 -4.63
CA SER A 450 14.20 7.40 -4.94
C SER A 450 14.10 8.91 -5.14
N ILE A 451 13.21 9.30 -6.06
CA ILE A 451 12.76 10.69 -6.20
C ILE A 451 11.64 11.03 -5.21
N GLU A 452 11.23 10.10 -4.32
CA GLU A 452 10.19 10.27 -3.29
C GLU A 452 8.96 11.01 -3.80
N ASN A 453 8.53 10.70 -5.03
CA ASN A 453 7.36 11.28 -5.69
C ASN A 453 7.39 12.81 -5.90
N ILE A 454 8.55 13.47 -5.76
CA ILE A 454 8.72 14.93 -5.94
C ILE A 454 8.24 15.42 -7.32
N PHE A 455 8.19 14.53 -8.31
CA PHE A 455 7.76 14.83 -9.67
C PHE A 455 6.34 14.37 -10.02
N ASN A 456 5.50 14.04 -9.02
CA ASN A 456 4.13 13.58 -9.26
C ASN A 456 3.20 14.62 -9.91
N TYR A 457 3.60 15.90 -9.99
CA TYR A 457 2.91 16.90 -10.83
C TYR A 457 2.99 16.54 -12.33
N ASN A 458 3.95 15.71 -12.76
CA ASN A 458 3.96 15.11 -14.09
C ASN A 458 3.19 13.77 -14.04
N PRO A 459 2.03 13.64 -14.73
CA PRO A 459 1.21 12.43 -14.69
C PRO A 459 1.93 11.17 -15.21
N ASN A 460 2.99 11.33 -15.99
CA ASN A 460 3.80 10.22 -16.51
C ASN A 460 4.84 9.69 -15.51
N LEU A 461 5.03 10.38 -14.38
CA LEU A 461 5.98 9.99 -13.33
C LEU A 461 5.27 9.52 -12.05
N VAL A 462 3.94 9.61 -12.00
CA VAL A 462 3.14 9.00 -10.94
C VAL A 462 3.34 7.48 -10.95
N PRO A 463 3.45 6.83 -9.79
CA PRO A 463 3.40 5.37 -9.68
C PRO A 463 2.25 4.75 -10.46
N SER A 464 2.46 3.57 -11.06
CA SER A 464 1.45 2.95 -11.89
C SER A 464 0.42 2.19 -11.07
N THR A 465 0.84 1.55 -9.98
CA THR A 465 -0.10 0.81 -9.12
C THR A 465 -1.20 1.74 -8.58
N PRO A 466 -2.46 1.29 -8.55
CA PRO A 466 -3.58 2.08 -8.04
C PRO A 466 -3.65 2.10 -6.51
N ARG A 467 -2.59 1.73 -5.79
CA ARG A 467 -2.55 1.84 -4.32
C ARG A 467 -2.31 3.29 -3.88
N ASP A 468 -2.56 3.62 -2.60
CA ASP A 468 -2.56 5.01 -2.13
C ASP A 468 -1.20 5.50 -1.66
N VAL A 469 -0.51 4.74 -0.81
CA VAL A 469 0.81 5.09 -0.28
C VAL A 469 1.86 4.33 -1.08
N VAL A 470 2.28 4.92 -2.20
CA VAL A 470 3.17 4.24 -3.15
C VAL A 470 4.38 5.10 -3.44
N TRP A 471 5.58 4.51 -3.35
CA TRP A 471 6.81 5.19 -3.73
C TRP A 471 7.53 4.46 -4.85
N ARG A 472 8.03 5.23 -5.82
CA ARG A 472 8.88 4.71 -6.88
C ARG A 472 10.35 4.67 -6.44
N PHE A 473 10.95 3.48 -6.42
CA PHE A 473 12.34 3.26 -6.03
C PHE A 473 13.14 2.63 -7.16
N SER A 474 14.43 2.97 -7.22
CA SER A 474 15.38 2.34 -8.12
C SER A 474 16.53 1.66 -7.39
N THR A 475 16.96 0.53 -7.94
CA THR A 475 18.22 -0.16 -7.56
C THR A 475 19.40 0.29 -8.43
N GLY A 476 19.22 1.36 -9.22
CA GLY A 476 20.20 1.82 -10.21
C GLY A 476 20.35 0.92 -11.44
N ARG A 477 19.52 -0.13 -11.55
CA ARG A 477 19.44 -1.05 -12.70
C ARG A 477 18.01 -1.44 -13.07
N ALA A 478 17.07 -1.26 -12.14
CA ALA A 478 15.64 -1.42 -12.34
C ALA A 478 14.91 -0.47 -11.38
N THR A 479 13.81 0.11 -11.83
CA THR A 479 12.90 0.91 -11.01
C THR A 479 11.57 0.17 -10.86
N ALA A 480 10.99 0.17 -9.67
CA ALA A 480 9.67 -0.40 -9.39
C ALA A 480 8.93 0.49 -8.38
N ASP A 481 7.68 0.13 -8.10
CA ASP A 481 6.84 0.78 -7.10
C ASP A 481 6.78 -0.07 -5.82
N VAL A 482 6.87 0.58 -4.65
CA VAL A 482 6.64 -0.01 -3.33
C VAL A 482 5.34 0.56 -2.79
N ALA A 483 4.34 -0.30 -2.59
CA ALA A 483 3.11 0.08 -1.94
C ALA A 483 3.16 -0.24 -0.44
N PHE A 484 3.03 0.80 0.38
CA PHE A 484 3.09 0.71 1.84
C PHE A 484 1.74 0.48 2.50
N ASP A 485 0.62 0.58 1.78
CA ASP A 485 -0.75 0.35 2.29
C ASP A 485 -0.82 -0.92 3.15
N ASP A 486 -0.29 -2.04 2.62
CA ASP A 486 -0.30 -3.33 3.29
C ASP A 486 0.54 -3.34 4.60
N PHE A 487 1.64 -2.60 4.62
CA PHE A 487 2.58 -2.57 5.75
C PHE A 487 2.15 -1.58 6.84
N LEU A 488 1.50 -0.47 6.46
CA LEU A 488 0.97 0.54 7.36
C LEU A 488 -0.31 0.07 8.07
N ASN A 489 -1.08 -0.80 7.42
CA ASN A 489 -2.35 -1.29 7.93
C ASN A 489 -2.18 -2.06 9.26
N GLN A 490 -2.84 -1.55 10.30
CA GLN A 490 -2.75 -2.05 11.67
C GLN A 490 -3.61 -3.30 11.90
N HIS A 491 -4.48 -3.63 10.95
CA HIS A 491 -5.33 -4.81 10.94
C HIS A 491 -4.74 -5.96 10.10
N SER A 492 -3.58 -5.77 9.47
CA SER A 492 -2.82 -6.82 8.78
C SER A 492 -2.42 -7.93 9.76
N ILE A 493 -2.88 -9.16 9.49
CA ILE A 493 -2.50 -10.36 10.25
C ILE A 493 -1.45 -11.15 9.48
N ILE A 494 -1.66 -11.36 8.19
CA ILE A 494 -0.71 -12.02 7.29
C ILE A 494 -0.56 -11.17 6.04
N ILE A 495 0.69 -10.85 5.68
CA ILE A 495 1.06 -10.28 4.38
C ILE A 495 2.25 -11.08 3.87
N ALA A 496 2.00 -12.02 2.96
CA ALA A 496 3.01 -12.95 2.47
C ALA A 496 3.20 -12.81 0.95
N ASN A 497 4.13 -11.94 0.55
CA ASN A 497 4.62 -11.79 -0.82
C ASN A 497 5.60 -12.93 -1.22
N MET A 498 5.46 -14.09 -0.55
CA MET A 498 6.24 -15.32 -0.77
C MET A 498 7.77 -15.19 -0.72
N ASN A 499 8.29 -14.13 -0.11
CA ASN A 499 9.70 -14.00 0.26
C ASN A 499 10.08 -14.92 1.42
N ALA A 500 11.34 -15.37 1.46
CA ALA A 500 11.86 -16.05 2.64
C ALA A 500 12.10 -15.06 3.78
N SER A 501 11.88 -15.50 5.03
CA SER A 501 12.16 -14.66 6.20
C SER A 501 13.66 -14.43 6.38
N ILE A 502 14.00 -13.29 6.98
CA ILE A 502 15.34 -12.90 7.40
C ILE A 502 15.36 -12.68 8.91
N THR A 503 16.17 -13.47 9.61
CA THR A 503 16.28 -13.43 11.07
C THR A 503 17.60 -12.82 11.53
N HIS A 504 17.51 -11.97 12.54
CA HIS A 504 18.67 -11.64 13.37
C HIS A 504 18.93 -12.84 14.29
N ASP A 505 20.17 -13.12 14.68
CA ASP A 505 20.57 -14.35 15.41
C ASP A 505 20.04 -14.42 16.88
N VAL A 506 18.82 -13.95 17.13
CA VAL A 506 18.11 -13.94 18.41
C VAL A 506 16.93 -14.92 18.32
N GLY A 507 17.18 -16.21 18.60
CA GLY A 507 16.11 -17.22 18.62
C GLY A 507 16.27 -18.25 19.73
N ASP A 508 15.14 -18.58 20.38
CA ASP A 508 14.97 -19.58 21.45
C ASP A 508 14.77 -21.02 20.94
N GLU A 509 14.87 -21.27 19.62
CA GLU A 509 14.61 -22.57 18.97
C GLU A 509 15.70 -23.65 19.24
N GLY A 510 16.37 -23.57 20.38
CA GLY A 510 17.58 -24.32 20.65
C GLY A 510 18.76 -23.81 19.81
N PRO A 511 19.97 -24.36 20.01
CA PRO A 511 21.14 -23.88 19.32
C PRO A 511 20.99 -24.12 17.82
N ILE A 512 20.64 -23.08 17.06
CA ILE A 512 21.13 -22.94 15.69
C ILE A 512 22.63 -23.21 15.82
N LYS A 513 23.10 -24.32 15.24
CA LYS A 513 24.51 -24.72 15.39
C LYS A 513 25.35 -23.47 15.14
N GLN A 514 26.21 -23.16 16.11
CA GLN A 514 27.20 -22.07 16.13
C GLN A 514 28.07 -21.96 14.85
N SER A 515 27.89 -22.87 13.88
CA SER A 515 28.46 -22.83 12.54
C SER A 515 27.89 -21.72 11.64
N TYR A 516 26.64 -21.27 11.79
CA TYR A 516 26.13 -20.12 11.03
C TYR A 516 26.69 -18.79 11.56
N THR A 517 26.77 -18.68 12.89
CA THR A 517 27.12 -17.46 13.63
C THR A 517 28.60 -17.22 13.80
N ARG A 518 29.48 -18.04 13.21
CA ARG A 518 30.94 -17.88 13.37
C ARG A 518 31.48 -16.52 12.90
N ASN A 519 30.67 -15.70 12.24
CA ASN A 519 31.08 -14.40 11.74
C ASN A 519 30.37 -13.18 12.36
N ASP A 520 29.37 -13.27 13.25
CA ASP A 520 28.66 -12.10 13.86
C ASP A 520 28.16 -10.99 12.88
N LEU A 521 28.22 -11.21 11.56
CA LEU A 521 28.21 -10.14 10.54
C LEU A 521 27.04 -10.23 9.56
N ASN A 522 26.21 -11.28 9.58
CA ASN A 522 25.13 -11.44 8.60
C ASN A 522 23.86 -11.98 9.27
N MET A 523 22.71 -11.54 8.77
CA MET A 523 21.42 -12.16 9.09
C MET A 523 21.29 -13.52 8.38
N ARG A 524 20.39 -14.37 8.89
CA ARG A 524 20.07 -15.65 8.27
C ARG A 524 18.89 -15.50 7.31
N HIS A 525 19.10 -15.86 6.05
CA HIS A 525 18.07 -16.01 5.03
C HIS A 525 17.48 -17.42 5.09
N ASN A 526 16.17 -17.55 5.37
CA ASN A 526 15.52 -18.84 5.62
C ASN A 526 14.93 -19.47 4.34
N ASP A 527 15.76 -19.62 3.31
CA ASP A 527 15.41 -20.25 2.02
C ASP A 527 15.49 -21.78 2.01
N GLY A 528 15.74 -22.40 3.17
CA GLY A 528 15.92 -23.85 3.34
C GLY A 528 17.36 -24.35 3.10
N PHE A 529 18.28 -23.51 2.66
CA PHE A 529 19.69 -23.89 2.45
C PHE A 529 20.48 -23.89 3.77
N ASP A 530 21.18 -25.00 4.08
CA ASP A 530 22.07 -25.12 5.25
C ASP A 530 23.48 -24.63 4.91
N SER A 531 23.78 -23.36 5.21
CA SER A 531 25.14 -22.83 5.14
C SER A 531 25.95 -23.19 6.39
N THR A 532 27.24 -23.48 6.23
CA THR A 532 28.11 -23.89 7.35
C THR A 532 29.23 -22.89 7.66
N TYR A 533 29.57 -22.01 6.71
CA TYR A 533 30.48 -20.87 6.86
C TYR A 533 30.42 -20.03 5.56
N THR A 534 31.24 -18.98 5.41
CA THR A 534 31.30 -18.08 4.24
C THR A 534 31.12 -18.76 2.88
N HIS A 535 31.75 -19.92 2.65
CA HIS A 535 31.63 -20.68 1.40
C HIS A 535 31.07 -22.07 1.62
N GLY A 536 30.74 -22.46 2.86
CA GLY A 536 30.38 -23.83 3.18
C GLY A 536 28.88 -24.05 3.13
N GLY A 537 28.44 -25.22 2.68
CA GLY A 537 27.02 -25.58 2.75
C GLY A 537 26.78 -27.09 2.64
N ARG A 538 25.61 -27.53 3.13
CA ARG A 538 25.15 -28.92 3.03
C ARG A 538 24.00 -29.14 2.04
N GLY A 539 23.58 -28.09 1.34
CA GLY A 539 22.42 -28.13 0.45
C GLY A 539 21.13 -27.71 1.16
N PHE A 540 19.99 -27.93 0.49
CA PHE A 540 18.66 -27.69 1.04
C PHE A 540 18.32 -28.77 2.06
N THR A 541 18.70 -28.55 3.32
CA THR A 541 18.47 -29.53 4.41
C THR A 541 17.62 -28.97 5.54
N LEU A 542 17.20 -27.71 5.42
CA LEU A 542 16.35 -27.00 6.38
C LEU A 542 14.98 -26.77 5.74
N ALA A 543 13.96 -26.68 6.58
CA ALA A 543 12.67 -26.18 6.14
C ALA A 543 12.78 -24.67 5.84
N PRO A 544 12.31 -24.19 4.68
CA PRO A 544 12.17 -22.76 4.44
C PRO A 544 11.18 -22.09 5.41
N ARG A 545 11.22 -20.76 5.50
CA ARG A 545 10.24 -19.96 6.26
C ARG A 545 9.78 -18.80 5.42
N ILE A 546 8.46 -18.60 5.36
CA ILE A 546 7.86 -17.50 4.59
C ILE A 546 7.79 -16.26 5.45
N GLN A 547 8.29 -15.13 4.96
CA GLN A 547 8.15 -13.84 5.64
C GLN A 547 6.67 -13.49 5.79
N ASN A 548 6.25 -13.16 7.01
CA ASN A 548 5.03 -12.40 7.21
C ASN A 548 5.38 -10.91 7.36
N ALA A 549 5.09 -10.12 6.33
CA ALA A 549 5.36 -8.69 6.27
C ALA A 549 4.31 -7.84 7.00
N ALA A 550 3.30 -8.43 7.64
CA ALA A 550 2.40 -7.70 8.52
C ALA A 550 3.21 -7.05 9.66
N THR A 551 3.02 -5.74 9.86
CA THR A 551 3.86 -4.96 10.77
C THR A 551 3.13 -4.39 11.99
N GLY A 552 1.79 -4.44 11.98
CA GLY A 552 0.96 -4.03 13.10
C GLY A 552 1.45 -4.67 14.41
N PRO A 553 1.42 -3.95 15.55
CA PRO A 553 1.90 -4.42 16.85
C PRO A 553 0.98 -5.47 17.50
N ASN A 554 0.28 -6.27 16.68
CA ASN A 554 -0.80 -7.13 17.08
C ASN A 554 -0.30 -8.47 17.62
N GLU A 555 -0.81 -8.87 18.79
CA GLU A 555 -0.63 -10.24 19.35
C GLU A 555 -1.21 -11.34 18.45
N PHE A 556 -1.91 -10.96 17.38
CA PHE A 556 -2.56 -11.81 16.40
C PHE A 556 -1.62 -12.25 15.26
N THR A 557 -0.53 -11.51 15.02
CA THR A 557 0.31 -11.63 13.82
C THR A 557 1.31 -12.79 13.96
N PRO A 558 1.23 -13.84 13.13
CA PRO A 558 2.23 -14.91 13.12
C PRO A 558 3.60 -14.36 12.72
N ASN A 559 4.68 -14.87 13.33
CA ASN A 559 6.04 -14.40 13.04
C ASN A 559 6.46 -14.69 11.58
N TYR A 560 6.11 -15.88 11.09
CA TYR A 560 6.42 -16.36 9.73
C TYR A 560 5.48 -17.51 9.34
N GLY A 561 5.46 -17.88 8.07
CA GLY A 561 4.78 -19.07 7.56
C GLY A 561 5.67 -20.30 7.64
N VAL A 562 5.18 -21.37 8.27
CA VAL A 562 5.87 -22.66 8.40
C VAL A 562 5.60 -23.49 7.15
N THR A 563 6.66 -23.95 6.48
CA THR A 563 6.54 -24.74 5.24
C THR A 563 6.49 -26.24 5.53
N HIS A 564 5.64 -26.97 4.80
CA HIS A 564 5.46 -28.42 4.91
C HIS A 564 5.62 -29.10 3.55
N GLY A 565 6.21 -30.30 3.53
CA GLY A 565 6.44 -31.04 2.29
C GLY A 565 7.52 -30.42 1.38
N ASN A 566 7.42 -30.68 0.08
CA ASN A 566 8.36 -30.20 -0.92
C ASN A 566 7.99 -28.78 -1.38
N ILE A 567 8.40 -27.78 -0.61
CA ILE A 567 8.20 -26.37 -0.94
C ILE A 567 9.43 -25.76 -1.58
N ARG A 568 9.20 -24.86 -2.54
CA ARG A 568 10.21 -23.96 -3.06
C ARG A 568 9.73 -22.51 -2.99
N ILE A 569 10.50 -21.71 -2.27
CA ILE A 569 10.52 -20.25 -2.40
C ILE A 569 11.43 -19.94 -3.58
N GLU A 570 10.97 -19.11 -4.51
CA GLU A 570 11.76 -18.87 -5.71
C GLU A 570 13.03 -18.03 -5.44
N PRO A 571 14.21 -18.47 -5.92
CA PRO A 571 15.48 -17.74 -5.72
C PRO A 571 15.66 -16.51 -6.62
N ILE A 572 14.77 -16.29 -7.60
CA ILE A 572 14.74 -15.15 -8.51
C ILE A 572 13.33 -14.56 -8.56
N ALA A 573 13.19 -13.28 -8.92
CA ALA A 573 11.90 -12.60 -9.08
C ALA A 573 11.14 -13.06 -10.34
N LYS A 574 10.86 -14.37 -10.41
CA LYS A 574 10.10 -15.02 -11.49
C LYS A 574 9.32 -16.18 -10.88
N GLY A 575 8.05 -15.98 -10.58
CA GLY A 575 7.22 -17.04 -9.97
C GLY A 575 5.97 -16.49 -9.31
N GLY A 576 6.01 -15.21 -8.93
CA GLY A 576 4.86 -14.46 -8.44
C GLY A 576 4.10 -13.73 -9.55
N ILE A 577 2.99 -13.09 -9.16
CA ILE A 577 2.30 -12.10 -10.01
C ILE A 577 3.16 -10.83 -10.11
N ILE A 578 3.90 -10.52 -9.05
CA ILE A 578 5.02 -9.59 -9.02
C ILE A 578 6.13 -10.30 -8.25
N GLY A 579 7.35 -10.30 -8.79
CA GLY A 579 8.49 -10.82 -8.05
C GLY A 579 8.50 -12.33 -7.86
N LYS A 580 8.83 -12.76 -6.64
CA LYS A 580 9.02 -14.17 -6.30
C LYS A 580 7.67 -14.84 -6.07
N GLY A 581 7.66 -16.16 -6.15
CA GLY A 581 6.46 -16.94 -5.86
C GLY A 581 6.77 -18.17 -5.03
N LEU A 582 5.69 -18.80 -4.59
CA LEU A 582 5.72 -20.06 -3.87
C LEU A 582 5.21 -21.17 -4.79
N TRP A 583 6.00 -22.23 -4.96
CA TRP A 583 5.56 -23.42 -5.68
C TRP A 583 5.01 -24.48 -4.72
N LEU A 584 3.81 -24.97 -5.02
CA LEU A 584 3.21 -26.15 -4.37
C LEU A 584 3.12 -27.33 -5.35
N ASP A 585 3.38 -28.54 -4.86
CA ASP A 585 3.42 -29.77 -5.67
C ASP A 585 2.14 -30.63 -5.58
N GLY A 586 1.12 -30.15 -4.85
CA GLY A 586 -0.12 -30.89 -4.59
C GLY A 586 -0.13 -31.67 -3.26
N VAL A 587 1.00 -31.79 -2.56
CA VAL A 587 1.07 -32.37 -1.20
C VAL A 587 1.79 -31.46 -0.20
N SER A 588 2.26 -30.31 -0.66
CA SER A 588 2.91 -29.28 0.15
C SER A 588 1.98 -28.13 0.52
N GLY A 589 2.35 -27.39 1.57
CA GLY A 589 1.59 -26.24 2.03
C GLY A 589 2.32 -25.41 3.09
N VAL A 590 1.80 -24.23 3.37
CA VAL A 590 2.33 -23.29 4.37
C VAL A 590 1.29 -23.06 5.44
N SER A 591 1.65 -23.20 6.71
CA SER A 591 0.77 -22.88 7.83
C SER A 591 1.17 -21.57 8.51
N PHE A 592 0.17 -20.78 8.86
CA PHE A 592 0.31 -19.60 9.70
C PHE A 592 -0.57 -19.77 10.94
N ASP A 593 0.02 -19.73 12.13
CA ASP A 593 -0.72 -19.92 13.37
C ASP A 593 -1.40 -18.62 13.83
N ILE A 594 -2.72 -18.58 13.71
CA ILE A 594 -3.53 -17.47 14.21
C ILE A 594 -3.58 -17.55 15.74
N GLY A 595 -3.04 -16.55 16.42
CA GLY A 595 -2.90 -16.57 17.88
C GLY A 595 -4.23 -16.43 18.64
N LYS A 596 -5.20 -15.72 18.07
CA LYS A 596 -6.50 -15.45 18.69
C LYS A 596 -7.62 -15.39 17.64
N PRO A 597 -8.87 -15.69 18.02
CA PRO A 597 -9.98 -15.64 17.09
C PRO A 597 -10.19 -14.26 16.45
N LEU A 598 -10.62 -14.24 15.18
CA LEU A 598 -11.02 -13.02 14.46
C LEU A 598 -12.53 -13.03 14.23
N ASP A 599 -13.20 -11.93 14.57
CA ASP A 599 -14.66 -11.80 14.37
C ASP A 599 -15.01 -11.61 12.89
N GLN A 600 -14.12 -10.97 12.13
CA GLN A 600 -14.23 -10.78 10.68
C GLN A 600 -12.84 -10.90 10.06
N ALA A 601 -12.78 -11.33 8.80
CA ALA A 601 -11.54 -11.42 8.07
C ALA A 601 -11.73 -11.25 6.57
N PHE A 602 -10.81 -10.53 5.94
CA PHE A 602 -10.58 -10.56 4.50
C PHE A 602 -9.39 -11.47 4.21
N VAL A 603 -9.54 -12.42 3.29
CA VAL A 603 -8.46 -13.30 2.84
C VAL A 603 -8.31 -13.19 1.34
N SER A 604 -7.09 -13.01 0.84
CA SER A 604 -6.81 -12.97 -0.60
C SER A 604 -5.57 -13.77 -0.99
N VAL A 605 -5.55 -14.27 -2.22
CA VAL A 605 -4.40 -14.98 -2.80
C VAL A 605 -4.42 -14.91 -4.33
N PHE A 606 -3.24 -14.84 -4.95
CA PHE A 606 -3.06 -15.07 -6.38
C PHE A 606 -2.71 -16.53 -6.66
N LEU A 607 -3.31 -17.09 -7.71
CA LEU A 607 -3.18 -18.48 -8.11
C LEU A 607 -2.76 -18.59 -9.58
N ASP A 608 -1.76 -19.43 -9.85
CA ASP A 608 -1.41 -19.90 -11.19
C ASP A 608 -1.39 -21.46 -11.20
N PRO A 609 -2.52 -22.11 -11.51
CA PRO A 609 -2.71 -23.55 -11.30
C PRO A 609 -2.06 -24.42 -12.37
N ARG A 610 -1.86 -25.71 -12.05
CA ARG A 610 -1.48 -26.77 -12.98
C ARG A 610 -2.39 -27.97 -12.80
N GLN A 611 -2.71 -28.66 -13.89
CA GLN A 611 -3.59 -29.82 -13.88
C GLN A 611 -4.95 -29.50 -13.22
N VAL A 612 -5.49 -28.32 -13.49
CA VAL A 612 -6.83 -27.95 -13.03
C VAL A 612 -7.87 -28.37 -14.07
N ASP A 613 -8.81 -29.20 -13.63
CA ASP A 613 -9.95 -29.66 -14.43
C ASP A 613 -11.22 -29.71 -13.56
N ASP A 614 -12.34 -30.16 -14.12
CA ASP A 614 -13.61 -30.31 -13.39
C ASP A 614 -13.85 -31.74 -12.86
N GLN A 615 -12.92 -32.67 -13.06
CA GLN A 615 -13.01 -34.03 -12.53
C GLN A 615 -12.59 -34.06 -11.06
N GLN A 616 -11.65 -33.21 -10.65
CA GLN A 616 -11.14 -33.15 -9.28
C GLN A 616 -10.94 -31.71 -8.82
N SER A 617 -11.49 -31.37 -7.66
CA SER A 617 -11.18 -30.09 -6.99
C SER A 617 -9.83 -30.13 -6.29
N LYS A 618 -9.15 -28.98 -6.31
CA LYS A 618 -7.83 -28.77 -5.71
C LYS A 618 -7.95 -27.82 -4.52
N ARG A 619 -7.45 -28.25 -3.37
CA ARG A 619 -7.51 -27.55 -2.10
C ARG A 619 -6.49 -26.45 -2.01
N ILE A 620 -6.98 -25.25 -1.74
CA ILE A 620 -6.18 -24.03 -1.63
C ILE A 620 -6.05 -23.57 -0.18
N LEU A 621 -7.12 -23.63 0.61
CA LEU A 621 -7.08 -23.23 2.01
C LEU A 621 -7.72 -24.30 2.90
N ASN A 622 -7.10 -24.52 4.06
CA ASN A 622 -7.72 -25.18 5.21
C ASN A 622 -7.74 -24.20 6.37
N PHE A 623 -8.89 -24.06 7.01
CA PHE A 623 -9.10 -23.20 8.15
C PHE A 623 -9.04 -24.01 9.46
N ALA A 624 -8.82 -23.32 10.58
CA ALA A 624 -8.59 -23.96 11.86
C ALA A 624 -9.84 -24.66 12.42
N ASP A 625 -11.03 -24.28 11.96
CA ASP A 625 -12.30 -24.92 12.32
C ASP A 625 -12.69 -26.10 11.41
N GLY A 626 -11.79 -26.52 10.51
CA GLY A 626 -11.99 -27.62 9.58
C GLY A 626 -12.64 -27.22 8.25
N SER A 627 -13.08 -25.97 8.09
CA SER A 627 -13.60 -25.51 6.80
C SER A 627 -12.50 -25.44 5.73
N THR A 628 -12.86 -25.55 4.46
CA THR A 628 -11.89 -25.59 3.36
C THR A 628 -12.35 -24.83 2.12
N LEU A 629 -11.39 -24.29 1.37
CA LEU A 629 -11.60 -23.67 0.06
C LEU A 629 -10.91 -24.48 -1.04
N ASP A 630 -11.69 -24.91 -2.03
CA ASP A 630 -11.21 -25.70 -3.17
C ASP A 630 -11.59 -25.05 -4.50
N VAL A 631 -10.80 -25.32 -5.54
CA VAL A 631 -11.07 -24.87 -6.91
C VAL A 631 -11.09 -26.01 -7.92
N SER A 632 -11.84 -25.85 -9.00
CA SER A 632 -11.77 -26.64 -10.22
C SER A 632 -11.65 -25.69 -11.43
N HIS A 633 -11.66 -26.21 -12.65
CA HIS A 633 -11.63 -25.38 -13.85
C HIS A 633 -12.78 -24.35 -13.90
N SER A 634 -13.99 -24.76 -13.51
CA SER A 634 -15.20 -23.94 -13.60
C SER A 634 -15.90 -23.67 -12.26
N THR A 635 -15.38 -24.13 -11.13
CA THR A 635 -16.07 -24.00 -9.83
C THR A 635 -15.13 -23.60 -8.69
N LEU A 636 -15.58 -22.69 -7.83
CA LEU A 636 -15.01 -22.45 -6.50
C LEU A 636 -15.91 -23.10 -5.45
N ARG A 637 -15.34 -23.80 -4.48
CA ARG A 637 -16.07 -24.54 -3.44
C ARG A 637 -15.61 -24.15 -2.05
N TYR A 638 -16.54 -23.75 -1.20
CA TYR A 638 -16.30 -23.59 0.24
C TYR A 638 -17.07 -24.66 1.00
N GLN A 639 -16.37 -25.42 1.84
CA GLN A 639 -16.93 -26.53 2.62
C GLN A 639 -16.84 -26.19 4.10
N VAL A 640 -17.93 -26.40 4.84
CA VAL A 640 -18.00 -26.26 6.30
C VAL A 640 -18.37 -27.61 6.90
N GLU A 641 -17.58 -28.07 7.87
CA GLU A 641 -17.85 -29.32 8.59
C GLU A 641 -19.19 -29.21 9.35
N GLY A 642 -20.14 -30.08 9.03
CA GLY A 642 -21.48 -30.05 9.60
C GLY A 642 -21.58 -30.75 10.95
N SER A 643 -22.53 -30.33 11.79
CA SER A 643 -22.82 -30.97 13.10
C SER A 643 -23.44 -32.38 12.99
N SER A 644 -23.78 -32.83 11.77
CA SER A 644 -24.45 -34.10 11.50
C SER A 644 -23.85 -34.86 10.31
N GLU A 645 -22.55 -35.20 10.35
CA GLU A 645 -21.85 -36.06 9.35
C GLU A 645 -22.03 -35.68 7.86
N GLN A 646 -22.61 -34.52 7.53
CA GLN A 646 -22.75 -34.00 6.17
C GLN A 646 -22.10 -32.63 6.11
N ASP A 647 -21.00 -32.55 5.38
CA ASP A 647 -20.34 -31.30 5.04
C ASP A 647 -21.27 -30.43 4.19
N MET A 648 -21.37 -29.15 4.55
CA MET A 648 -22.14 -28.19 3.77
C MET A 648 -21.25 -27.58 2.70
N LEU A 649 -21.70 -27.67 1.45
CA LEU A 649 -20.95 -27.22 0.27
C LEU A 649 -21.62 -25.97 -0.33
N PHE A 650 -20.81 -24.93 -0.50
CA PHE A 650 -21.18 -23.69 -1.18
C PHE A 650 -20.35 -23.53 -2.45
N GLU A 651 -20.99 -23.29 -3.59
CA GLU A 651 -20.31 -23.21 -4.88
C GLU A 651 -20.47 -21.83 -5.53
N ALA A 652 -19.46 -21.41 -6.29
CA ALA A 652 -19.53 -20.27 -7.20
C ALA A 652 -19.10 -20.72 -8.60
N ASP A 653 -19.86 -20.26 -9.61
CA ASP A 653 -19.59 -20.54 -11.01
C ASP A 653 -18.44 -19.65 -11.51
N LEU A 654 -17.39 -20.29 -12.03
CA LEU A 654 -16.24 -19.66 -12.66
C LEU A 654 -16.26 -19.84 -14.18
N SER A 655 -17.33 -20.34 -14.81
CA SER A 655 -17.38 -20.64 -16.25
C SER A 655 -17.04 -19.44 -17.15
N GLY A 656 -17.42 -18.22 -16.75
CA GLY A 656 -17.02 -16.97 -17.43
C GLY A 656 -15.53 -16.64 -17.28
N PHE A 657 -14.90 -17.13 -16.21
CA PHE A 657 -13.56 -16.79 -15.75
C PHE A 657 -12.67 -18.02 -15.54
N ALA A 658 -12.90 -19.08 -16.31
CA ALA A 658 -12.41 -20.41 -16.00
C ALA A 658 -10.91 -20.42 -15.65
N LEU A 659 -10.57 -21.22 -14.63
CA LEU A 659 -9.19 -21.43 -14.20
C LEU A 659 -8.52 -22.34 -15.20
N THR A 660 -7.51 -21.82 -15.90
CA THR A 660 -6.71 -22.58 -16.86
C THR A 660 -5.28 -22.68 -16.39
N ASP A 661 -4.62 -23.77 -16.76
CA ASP A 661 -3.20 -23.94 -16.50
C ASP A 661 -2.40 -22.73 -17.03
N LYS A 662 -1.40 -22.29 -16.26
CA LYS A 662 -0.50 -21.18 -16.63
C LYS A 662 -1.23 -19.84 -16.78
N THR A 663 -2.19 -19.55 -15.89
CA THR A 663 -2.87 -18.25 -15.85
C THR A 663 -3.06 -17.76 -14.43
N TRP A 664 -2.73 -16.49 -14.20
CA TRP A 664 -2.98 -15.83 -12.92
C TRP A 664 -4.46 -15.47 -12.75
N ARG A 665 -4.98 -15.74 -11.55
CA ARG A 665 -6.27 -15.26 -11.03
C ARG A 665 -6.10 -14.81 -9.59
N HIS A 666 -6.85 -13.80 -9.20
CA HIS A 666 -6.93 -13.34 -7.81
C HIS A 666 -8.25 -13.81 -7.20
N LEU A 667 -8.18 -14.49 -6.06
CA LEU A 667 -9.34 -14.88 -5.27
C LEU A 667 -9.31 -14.15 -3.93
N ALA A 668 -10.46 -13.66 -3.48
CA ALA A 668 -10.61 -13.18 -2.12
C ALA A 668 -11.98 -13.52 -1.49
N LEU A 669 -11.99 -13.64 -0.17
CA LEU A 669 -13.17 -13.92 0.65
C LEU A 669 -13.27 -12.88 1.77
N GLN A 670 -14.44 -12.27 1.93
CA GLN A 670 -14.76 -11.45 3.11
C GLN A 670 -15.76 -12.18 4.00
N PHE A 671 -15.30 -12.59 5.17
CA PHE A 671 -16.13 -13.18 6.21
C PHE A 671 -16.74 -12.07 7.06
N HIS A 672 -18.06 -12.12 7.26
CA HIS A 672 -18.77 -11.24 8.18
C HIS A 672 -19.89 -11.98 8.92
N PRO A 673 -19.87 -12.01 10.27
CA PRO A 673 -20.95 -12.57 11.06
C PRO A 673 -22.20 -11.70 10.89
N VAL A 674 -23.34 -12.33 10.65
CA VAL A 674 -24.62 -11.63 10.50
C VAL A 674 -25.39 -11.68 11.82
N ASP A 675 -25.44 -12.86 12.42
CA ASP A 675 -26.03 -13.12 13.73
C ASP A 675 -25.29 -14.28 14.41
N GLN A 676 -25.86 -14.84 15.48
CA GLN A 676 -25.26 -15.97 16.21
C GLN A 676 -25.38 -17.31 15.46
N GLU A 677 -26.16 -17.36 14.37
CA GLU A 677 -26.49 -18.59 13.64
C GLU A 677 -25.91 -18.61 12.23
N THR A 678 -25.45 -17.47 11.70
CA THR A 678 -25.03 -17.33 10.30
C THR A 678 -23.81 -16.44 10.08
N VAL A 679 -22.94 -16.92 9.18
CA VAL A 679 -21.82 -16.15 8.62
C VAL A 679 -22.08 -15.93 7.14
N LYS A 680 -21.96 -14.68 6.70
CA LYS A 680 -22.01 -14.33 5.27
C LYS A 680 -20.59 -14.16 4.73
N ILE A 681 -20.37 -14.66 3.53
CA ILE A 681 -19.08 -14.67 2.86
C ILE A 681 -19.26 -13.99 1.51
N ASP A 682 -18.60 -12.86 1.30
CA ASP A 682 -18.50 -12.27 -0.03
C ASP A 682 -17.32 -12.89 -0.76
N VAL A 683 -17.56 -13.35 -1.99
CA VAL A 683 -16.57 -13.99 -2.84
C VAL A 683 -16.18 -13.02 -3.93
N PHE A 684 -14.89 -12.66 -3.99
CA PHE A 684 -14.33 -11.79 -5.01
C PHE A 684 -13.41 -12.58 -5.95
N LEU A 685 -13.52 -12.29 -7.23
CA LEU A 685 -12.67 -12.80 -8.27
C LEU A 685 -12.06 -11.61 -9.02
N ASN A 686 -10.74 -11.61 -9.17
CA ASN A 686 -10.00 -10.52 -9.80
C ASN A 686 -10.35 -9.13 -9.25
N GLY A 687 -10.61 -9.06 -7.93
CA GLY A 687 -10.90 -7.81 -7.23
C GLY A 687 -12.35 -7.32 -7.36
N PHE A 688 -13.25 -8.08 -7.98
CA PHE A 688 -14.66 -7.72 -8.15
C PHE A 688 -15.59 -8.79 -7.55
N LEU A 689 -16.76 -8.38 -7.04
CA LEU A 689 -17.69 -9.30 -6.37
C LEU A 689 -18.25 -10.32 -7.37
N LEU A 690 -17.95 -11.60 -7.15
CA LEU A 690 -18.49 -12.71 -7.92
C LEU A 690 -19.86 -13.14 -7.38
N THR A 691 -19.93 -13.46 -6.10
CA THR A 691 -21.14 -13.96 -5.45
C THR A 691 -21.09 -13.73 -3.93
N GLN A 692 -22.18 -14.09 -3.24
CA GLN A 692 -22.27 -14.07 -1.79
C GLN A 692 -22.84 -15.40 -1.30
N TRP A 693 -22.19 -16.02 -0.32
CA TRP A 693 -22.69 -17.20 0.37
C TRP A 693 -23.21 -16.83 1.75
N THR A 694 -24.25 -17.53 2.21
CA THR A 694 -24.70 -17.49 3.60
C THR A 694 -24.56 -18.90 4.15
N THR A 695 -23.73 -19.03 5.17
CA THR A 695 -23.36 -20.30 5.78
C THR A 695 -23.87 -20.35 7.23
N PRO A 696 -24.07 -21.53 7.82
CA PRO A 696 -24.28 -21.62 9.26
C PRO A 696 -23.07 -21.10 10.04
N GLN A 697 -23.30 -20.78 11.30
CA GLN A 697 -22.27 -20.27 12.19
C GLN A 697 -21.09 -21.25 12.27
N HIS A 698 -19.92 -20.74 11.89
CA HIS A 698 -18.62 -21.39 12.03
C HIS A 698 -17.58 -20.29 12.27
N GLN A 699 -16.34 -20.65 12.61
CA GLN A 699 -15.30 -19.69 12.98
C GLN A 699 -14.00 -20.06 12.26
N ALA A 700 -13.92 -19.73 10.96
CA ALA A 700 -12.77 -20.05 10.11
C ALA A 700 -11.43 -19.58 10.70
N PHE A 701 -11.44 -18.48 11.46
CA PHE A 701 -10.27 -17.88 12.10
C PHE A 701 -10.34 -18.03 13.62
N ILE A 702 -10.46 -19.24 14.15
CA ILE A 702 -10.14 -19.53 15.57
C ILE A 702 -8.63 -19.63 15.78
N THR A 703 -8.20 -19.72 17.05
CA THR A 703 -6.80 -20.04 17.37
C THR A 703 -6.40 -21.36 16.73
N GLY A 704 -5.36 -21.33 15.89
CA GLY A 704 -4.87 -22.49 15.16
C GLY A 704 -4.31 -22.12 13.79
N PRO A 705 -3.82 -23.12 13.03
CA PRO A 705 -3.23 -22.88 11.72
C PRO A 705 -4.30 -22.57 10.67
N ILE A 706 -4.07 -21.52 9.88
CA ILE A 706 -4.58 -21.44 8.52
C ILE A 706 -3.51 -22.02 7.58
N VAL A 707 -3.91 -22.96 6.72
CA VAL A 707 -2.99 -23.65 5.80
C VAL A 707 -3.30 -23.22 4.37
N LEU A 708 -2.28 -22.68 3.71
CA LEU A 708 -2.26 -22.45 2.26
C LEU A 708 -1.70 -23.69 1.56
N GLY A 709 -2.48 -24.31 0.68
CA GLY A 709 -2.22 -25.63 0.09
C GLY A 709 -2.92 -26.76 0.84
N ALA A 710 -2.41 -27.99 0.70
CA ALA A 710 -2.98 -29.17 1.36
C ALA A 710 -1.88 -30.02 2.00
N LEU A 711 -2.04 -30.34 3.29
CA LEU A 711 -1.14 -31.23 4.02
C LEU A 711 -1.67 -32.68 3.95
N THR A 712 -1.74 -33.23 2.74
CA THR A 712 -2.31 -34.56 2.48
C THR A 712 -1.23 -35.54 2.00
N GLU A 713 -1.40 -36.84 2.31
CA GLU A 713 -0.49 -37.88 1.80
C GLU A 713 -0.66 -38.14 0.29
N SER A 714 -1.79 -37.71 -0.31
CA SER A 714 -2.10 -37.86 -1.74
C SER A 714 -2.13 -36.52 -2.46
N SER A 715 -1.53 -36.45 -3.65
CA SER A 715 -1.49 -35.25 -4.51
C SER A 715 -2.81 -34.93 -5.21
N ASP A 716 -3.75 -35.88 -5.24
CA ASP A 716 -4.94 -35.78 -6.10
C ASP A 716 -5.88 -34.63 -5.70
N ASN A 717 -5.86 -34.22 -4.43
CA ASN A 717 -6.74 -33.19 -3.90
C ASN A 717 -6.02 -31.87 -3.57
N GLY A 718 -4.69 -31.80 -3.56
CA GLY A 718 -3.99 -30.56 -3.20
C GLY A 718 -3.71 -29.65 -4.40
N PHE A 719 -3.59 -28.36 -4.15
CA PHE A 719 -3.21 -27.39 -5.18
C PHE A 719 -1.78 -27.64 -5.66
N ARG A 720 -1.62 -27.78 -6.98
CA ARG A 720 -0.34 -27.81 -7.68
C ARG A 720 -0.23 -26.57 -8.55
N GLY A 721 0.82 -25.77 -8.38
CA GLY A 721 0.98 -24.51 -9.11
C GLY A 721 1.75 -23.45 -8.32
N TRP A 722 1.75 -22.24 -8.85
CA TRP A 722 2.34 -21.07 -8.21
C TRP A 722 1.30 -20.30 -7.41
N LEU A 723 1.71 -19.80 -6.24
CA LEU A 723 0.94 -18.95 -5.36
C LEU A 723 1.72 -17.68 -5.05
N ASP A 724 1.01 -16.58 -4.86
CA ASP A 724 1.61 -15.30 -4.49
C ASP A 724 0.64 -14.38 -3.73
N ASP A 725 1.20 -13.38 -3.06
CA ASP A 725 0.54 -12.27 -2.35
C ASP A 725 -0.63 -12.72 -1.44
N PHE A 726 -0.37 -13.72 -0.57
CA PHE A 726 -1.36 -14.22 0.38
C PHE A 726 -1.55 -13.24 1.53
N LYS A 727 -2.78 -12.75 1.71
CA LYS A 727 -3.10 -11.74 2.73
C LYS A 727 -4.26 -12.18 3.60
N VAL A 728 -4.17 -11.82 4.87
CA VAL A 728 -5.27 -11.91 5.84
C VAL A 728 -5.32 -10.61 6.63
N PHE A 729 -6.46 -9.93 6.59
CA PHE A 729 -6.71 -8.73 7.37
C PHE A 729 -7.91 -8.92 8.29
N ALA A 730 -7.83 -8.39 9.52
CA ALA A 730 -8.88 -8.47 10.53
C ALA A 730 -9.91 -7.32 10.42
N TYR A 731 -10.27 -6.94 9.19
CA TYR A 731 -11.28 -5.93 8.91
C TYR A 731 -11.95 -6.20 7.56
N ARG A 732 -12.81 -5.29 7.14
CA ARG A 732 -13.46 -5.31 5.83
C ARG A 732 -12.94 -4.15 4.97
N PRO A 733 -12.10 -4.43 3.95
CA PRO A 733 -11.71 -3.42 2.97
C PRO A 733 -12.92 -2.82 2.26
N ASP A 734 -12.81 -1.57 1.85
CA ASP A 734 -13.75 -0.98 0.91
C ASP A 734 -13.64 -1.64 -0.48
N LEU A 735 -14.57 -1.31 -1.38
CA LEU A 735 -14.66 -1.96 -2.68
C LEU A 735 -13.50 -1.60 -3.62
N GLU A 736 -12.94 -0.39 -3.50
CA GLU A 736 -11.75 0.00 -4.25
C GLU A 736 -10.51 -0.71 -3.68
N SER A 737 -10.34 -0.73 -2.36
CA SER A 737 -9.22 -1.44 -1.71
C SER A 737 -9.23 -2.94 -2.02
N THR A 738 -10.41 -3.57 -2.10
CA THR A 738 -10.56 -4.96 -2.56
C THR A 738 -10.04 -5.16 -3.99
N CYS A 739 -10.30 -4.21 -4.88
CA CYS A 739 -9.79 -4.22 -6.25
C CYS A 739 -8.27 -3.94 -6.30
N ASN A 740 -7.76 -3.05 -5.44
CA ASN A 740 -6.33 -2.76 -5.29
C ASN A 740 -5.52 -3.99 -4.80
N HIS A 741 -6.09 -4.81 -3.91
CA HIS A 741 -5.48 -6.08 -3.52
C HIS A 741 -5.38 -7.05 -4.72
N GLY A 742 -6.34 -6.97 -5.66
CA GLY A 742 -6.29 -7.64 -6.96
C GLY A 742 -5.47 -6.91 -8.04
N TYR A 743 -4.66 -5.91 -7.70
CA TYR A 743 -3.79 -5.16 -8.62
C TYR A 743 -4.56 -4.45 -9.75
N GLY A 744 -5.80 -4.05 -9.48
CA GLY A 744 -6.63 -3.23 -10.36
C GLY A 744 -7.21 -2.02 -9.65
N THR A 745 -7.96 -1.20 -10.39
CA THR A 745 -8.79 -0.11 -9.83
C THR A 745 -10.22 -0.23 -10.34
N LEU A 746 -11.19 0.18 -9.54
CA LEU A 746 -12.60 0.07 -9.86
C LEU A 746 -13.02 1.22 -10.77
N VAL A 747 -13.71 0.88 -11.87
CA VAL A 747 -14.26 1.87 -12.81
C VAL A 747 -15.73 1.61 -13.09
N GLY A 748 -16.49 2.68 -13.29
CA GLY A 748 -17.79 2.67 -13.92
C GLY A 748 -17.67 2.58 -15.44
N ILE A 749 -18.55 1.80 -16.06
CA ILE A 749 -18.63 1.62 -17.50
C ILE A 749 -19.89 2.35 -18.00
N PRO A 750 -19.75 3.48 -18.70
CA PRO A 750 -20.87 4.22 -19.27
C PRO A 750 -21.72 3.37 -20.22
N ALA A 751 -23.02 3.68 -20.32
CA ALA A 751 -23.95 2.97 -21.21
C ALA A 751 -23.54 3.04 -22.70
N ASP A 752 -22.88 4.13 -23.08
CA ASP A 752 -22.36 4.41 -24.42
C ASP A 752 -20.85 4.10 -24.57
N SER A 753 -20.27 3.43 -23.58
CA SER A 753 -18.86 3.06 -23.58
C SER A 753 -18.48 2.27 -24.83
N GLN A 754 -17.44 2.73 -25.51
CA GLN A 754 -16.84 2.01 -26.65
C GLN A 754 -15.84 0.93 -26.19
N ASN A 755 -15.63 0.77 -24.87
CA ASN A 755 -14.72 -0.23 -24.33
C ASN A 755 -15.36 -1.62 -24.37
N THR A 756 -15.17 -2.33 -25.48
CA THR A 756 -15.74 -3.66 -25.69
C THR A 756 -15.16 -4.72 -24.76
N LYS A 757 -13.86 -4.63 -24.44
CA LYS A 757 -13.15 -5.58 -23.56
C LYS A 757 -13.75 -5.57 -22.16
N TRP A 758 -13.77 -4.42 -21.50
CA TRP A 758 -14.21 -4.34 -20.10
C TRP A 758 -15.72 -4.44 -19.96
N SER A 759 -16.50 -3.98 -20.94
CA SER A 759 -17.95 -4.25 -20.97
C SER A 759 -18.24 -5.75 -21.05
N GLN A 760 -17.47 -6.50 -21.85
CA GLN A 760 -17.63 -7.96 -21.95
C GLN A 760 -17.24 -8.67 -20.65
N ILE A 761 -16.13 -8.27 -20.02
CA ILE A 761 -15.71 -8.81 -18.72
C ILE A 761 -16.76 -8.49 -17.64
N ALA A 762 -17.20 -7.24 -17.55
CA ALA A 762 -18.21 -6.80 -16.58
C ALA A 762 -19.53 -7.57 -16.72
N SER A 763 -19.92 -7.92 -17.95
CA SER A 763 -21.15 -8.68 -18.23
C SER A 763 -21.15 -10.12 -17.71
N GLN A 764 -19.99 -10.66 -17.35
CA GLN A 764 -19.86 -11.99 -16.75
C GLN A 764 -20.19 -12.00 -15.26
N TYR A 765 -20.16 -10.83 -14.59
CA TYR A 765 -20.59 -10.69 -13.20
C TYR A 765 -22.11 -10.51 -13.11
N SER A 766 -22.68 -10.95 -11.99
CA SER A 766 -24.12 -10.86 -11.75
C SER A 766 -24.61 -9.41 -11.67
N ALA A 767 -25.88 -9.17 -12.00
CA ALA A 767 -26.50 -7.86 -11.82
C ALA A 767 -26.46 -7.39 -10.35
N THR A 768 -26.56 -8.31 -9.39
CA THR A 768 -26.42 -8.04 -7.95
C THR A 768 -25.05 -7.47 -7.60
N SER A 769 -23.98 -7.94 -8.25
CA SER A 769 -22.62 -7.44 -8.04
C SER A 769 -22.48 -5.98 -8.46
N HIS A 770 -23.05 -5.61 -9.61
CA HIS A 770 -23.11 -4.22 -10.08
C HIS A 770 -23.99 -3.37 -9.17
N GLN A 771 -25.16 -3.88 -8.78
CA GLN A 771 -26.07 -3.17 -7.88
C GLN A 771 -25.41 -2.83 -6.54
N ARG A 772 -24.56 -3.72 -5.99
CA ARG A 772 -23.83 -3.44 -4.75
C ARG A 772 -22.93 -2.21 -4.85
N ILE A 773 -22.31 -1.99 -6.01
CA ILE A 773 -21.47 -0.81 -6.25
C ILE A 773 -22.38 0.41 -6.41
N SER A 774 -23.47 0.30 -7.18
CA SER A 774 -24.47 1.38 -7.29
C SER A 774 -24.99 1.82 -5.92
N ASP A 775 -25.40 0.87 -5.08
CA ASP A 775 -25.93 1.13 -3.73
C ASP A 775 -24.89 1.81 -2.81
N ALA A 776 -23.62 1.47 -2.98
CA ALA A 776 -22.53 2.06 -2.21
C ALA A 776 -22.17 3.47 -2.72
N ILE A 777 -22.25 3.70 -4.04
CA ILE A 777 -22.01 5.02 -4.66
C ILE A 777 -23.21 5.95 -4.47
N ASP A 778 -24.45 5.47 -4.48
CA ASP A 778 -25.66 6.29 -4.31
C ASP A 778 -25.70 7.02 -2.97
N GLN A 779 -24.89 6.59 -1.99
CA GLN A 779 -24.68 7.26 -0.71
C GLN A 779 -23.69 8.44 -0.80
N THR A 780 -23.08 8.63 -1.96
CA THR A 780 -22.06 9.65 -2.24
C THR A 780 -22.60 10.69 -3.24
N GLN A 781 -21.86 11.77 -3.48
CA GLN A 781 -22.23 12.78 -4.48
C GLN A 781 -21.92 12.35 -5.93
N TYR A 782 -21.55 11.09 -6.15
CA TYR A 782 -21.14 10.56 -7.44
C TYR A 782 -22.30 9.85 -8.15
N GLY A 783 -22.29 9.91 -9.49
CA GLY A 783 -23.28 9.21 -10.30
C GLY A 783 -23.01 7.72 -10.41
N THR A 784 -24.05 6.93 -10.64
CA THR A 784 -23.95 5.49 -10.90
C THR A 784 -23.82 5.16 -12.37
N TYR A 785 -23.40 3.93 -12.65
CA TYR A 785 -23.15 3.41 -13.99
C TYR A 785 -23.92 2.09 -14.19
N PRO A 786 -24.29 1.73 -15.43
CA PRO A 786 -24.98 0.46 -15.70
C PRO A 786 -24.15 -0.77 -15.33
N GLN A 787 -22.82 -0.68 -15.46
CA GLN A 787 -21.88 -1.75 -15.19
C GLN A 787 -20.60 -1.18 -14.59
N TYR A 788 -19.87 -2.04 -13.90
CA TYR A 788 -18.60 -1.72 -13.26
C TYR A 788 -17.58 -2.83 -13.52
N ALA A 789 -16.29 -2.50 -13.44
CA ALA A 789 -15.22 -3.49 -13.52
C ALA A 789 -14.05 -3.11 -12.62
N CYS A 790 -13.40 -4.11 -12.04
CA CYS A 790 -12.03 -3.95 -11.54
C CYS A 790 -11.09 -4.09 -12.74
N VAL A 791 -10.46 -3.00 -13.17
CA VAL A 791 -9.59 -2.98 -14.36
C VAL A 791 -8.19 -3.42 -13.98
N HIS A 792 -7.73 -4.53 -14.55
CA HIS A 792 -6.45 -5.17 -14.24
C HIS A 792 -5.87 -5.87 -15.48
N ASN A 793 -4.61 -6.30 -15.39
CA ASN A 793 -3.99 -7.17 -16.40
C ASN A 793 -2.92 -8.04 -15.74
N TYR A 794 -3.09 -9.36 -15.80
CA TYR A 794 -2.23 -10.35 -15.14
C TYR A 794 -1.36 -11.14 -16.12
N THR A 795 -1.23 -10.68 -17.38
CA THR A 795 -0.39 -11.37 -18.37
C THR A 795 1.06 -10.86 -18.38
N GLU A 796 1.39 -9.89 -17.52
CA GLU A 796 2.71 -9.27 -17.43
C GLU A 796 2.92 -8.53 -16.08
N GLU A 797 4.19 -8.36 -15.68
CA GLU A 797 4.62 -7.80 -14.38
C GLU A 797 4.17 -6.35 -14.11
N ARG A 798 3.71 -5.61 -15.13
CA ARG A 798 3.20 -4.22 -15.03
C ARG A 798 1.91 -4.04 -15.79
N GLY A 799 1.05 -5.07 -15.78
CA GLY A 799 -0.11 -5.10 -16.65
C GLY A 799 -1.05 -3.92 -16.47
N PHE A 800 -1.22 -3.41 -15.24
CA PHE A 800 -2.09 -2.28 -14.98
C PHE A 800 -1.66 -0.99 -15.72
N ALA A 801 -0.36 -0.68 -15.75
CA ALA A 801 0.16 0.47 -16.50
C ALA A 801 -0.19 0.37 -18.01
N LYS A 802 -0.05 -0.83 -18.58
CA LYS A 802 -0.42 -1.09 -19.98
C LYS A 802 -1.93 -0.98 -20.19
N GLU A 803 -2.72 -1.49 -19.25
CA GLU A 803 -4.18 -1.41 -19.32
C GLU A 803 -4.67 0.03 -19.25
N LYS A 804 -4.08 0.85 -18.38
CA LYS A 804 -4.34 2.28 -18.27
C LYS A 804 -4.04 3.02 -19.57
N ALA A 805 -2.87 2.76 -20.17
CA ALA A 805 -2.50 3.39 -21.44
C ALA A 805 -3.31 2.90 -22.64
N ALA A 806 -3.76 1.64 -22.65
CA ALA A 806 -4.60 1.09 -23.70
C ALA A 806 -6.05 1.58 -23.63
N ASN A 807 -6.51 2.03 -22.46
CA ASN A 807 -7.89 2.43 -22.21
C ASN A 807 -7.98 3.79 -21.49
N PRO A 808 -7.37 4.87 -22.02
CA PRO A 808 -7.28 6.15 -21.32
C PRO A 808 -8.65 6.73 -20.97
N ASP A 809 -9.67 6.49 -21.80
CA ASP A 809 -11.05 6.95 -21.58
C ASP A 809 -11.67 6.46 -20.26
N LEU A 810 -11.17 5.36 -19.67
CA LEU A 810 -11.64 4.88 -18.37
C LEU A 810 -11.01 5.63 -17.18
N PHE A 811 -9.99 6.47 -17.42
CA PHE A 811 -9.17 7.09 -16.38
C PHE A 811 -9.08 8.60 -16.49
N THR A 812 -9.74 9.23 -17.47
CA THR A 812 -9.75 10.70 -17.59
C THR A 812 -10.68 11.34 -16.57
N ALA A 813 -10.25 12.49 -16.03
CA ALA A 813 -11.05 13.27 -15.09
C ALA A 813 -12.39 13.74 -15.68
N GLU A 814 -12.45 13.93 -17.00
CA GLU A 814 -13.66 14.33 -17.74
C GLU A 814 -14.76 13.27 -17.67
N ASN A 815 -14.39 11.99 -17.73
CA ASN A 815 -15.35 10.88 -17.76
C ASN A 815 -15.82 10.45 -16.36
N LYS A 816 -15.11 10.87 -15.30
CA LYS A 816 -15.39 10.55 -13.88
C LYS A 816 -15.60 9.05 -13.61
N THR A 817 -15.09 8.19 -14.49
CA THR A 817 -15.32 6.74 -14.47
C THR A 817 -14.54 6.04 -13.36
N THR A 818 -13.42 6.58 -12.91
CA THR A 818 -12.70 6.02 -11.75
C THR A 818 -13.53 6.17 -10.47
N LEU A 819 -13.66 5.08 -9.72
CA LEU A 819 -14.40 5.03 -8.48
C LEU A 819 -13.50 5.13 -7.24
N ARG A 820 -12.22 5.42 -7.44
CA ARG A 820 -11.27 5.60 -6.35
C ARG A 820 -11.74 6.65 -5.35
N GLN A 821 -12.05 7.84 -5.84
CA GLN A 821 -12.44 8.97 -5.00
C GLN A 821 -13.70 8.70 -4.16
N PRO A 822 -14.83 8.19 -4.73
CA PRO A 822 -16.02 7.91 -3.92
C PRO A 822 -15.81 6.86 -2.82
N PHE A 823 -14.87 5.92 -2.98
CA PHE A 823 -14.63 4.87 -1.98
C PHE A 823 -13.54 5.18 -0.97
N ILE A 824 -12.38 5.66 -1.43
CA ILE A 824 -11.22 5.90 -0.56
C ILE A 824 -11.33 7.25 0.14
N PHE A 825 -11.91 8.26 -0.51
CA PHE A 825 -12.02 9.62 0.01
C PHE A 825 -13.44 10.19 -0.20
N PRO A 826 -14.49 9.55 0.36
CA PRO A 826 -15.89 9.97 0.22
C PRO A 826 -16.16 11.39 0.75
N GLU A 827 -15.33 11.89 1.66
CA GLU A 827 -15.37 13.27 2.16
C GLU A 827 -15.05 14.32 1.09
N GLY A 828 -14.57 13.89 -0.08
CA GLY A 828 -14.29 14.73 -1.23
C GLY A 828 -12.79 14.99 -1.42
N PRO A 829 -12.40 15.54 -2.58
CA PRO A 829 -11.01 15.80 -2.88
C PRO A 829 -10.47 16.94 -2.01
N LEU A 830 -9.15 17.04 -1.98
CA LEU A 830 -8.47 18.22 -1.46
C LEU A 830 -8.79 19.44 -2.35
N HIS A 831 -9.02 20.59 -1.73
CA HIS A 831 -9.34 21.83 -2.42
C HIS A 831 -8.33 22.93 -2.11
N TRP A 832 -8.03 23.74 -3.11
CA TRP A 832 -7.21 24.94 -2.94
C TRP A 832 -7.89 25.94 -2.00
N ASN A 833 -7.12 26.60 -1.11
CA ASN A 833 -7.62 27.61 -0.17
C ASN A 833 -8.77 27.13 0.74
N GLN A 834 -8.76 25.84 1.08
CA GLN A 834 -9.71 25.23 2.00
C GLN A 834 -8.96 24.30 2.95
N PRO A 835 -9.40 24.17 4.21
CA PRO A 835 -8.88 23.14 5.11
C PRO A 835 -8.99 21.74 4.50
N ARG A 836 -8.07 20.86 4.89
CA ARG A 836 -8.18 19.43 4.58
C ARG A 836 -9.52 18.90 5.14
N PRO A 837 -10.29 18.10 4.37
CA PRO A 837 -11.50 17.46 4.88
C PRO A 837 -11.24 16.65 6.16
N ASP A 838 -12.29 16.47 6.97
CA ASP A 838 -12.19 15.59 8.13
C ASP A 838 -12.31 14.13 7.68
N SER A 839 -11.22 13.38 7.84
CA SER A 839 -11.14 11.96 7.53
C SER A 839 -11.17 11.09 8.78
N SER A 840 -11.49 11.64 9.96
CA SER A 840 -11.44 10.90 11.23
C SER A 840 -12.47 9.77 11.34
N ASN A 841 -13.48 9.78 10.45
CA ASN A 841 -14.46 8.70 10.30
C ASN A 841 -14.29 7.91 8.99
N ASN A 842 -13.24 8.19 8.22
CA ASN A 842 -12.96 7.47 6.98
C ASN A 842 -12.35 6.11 7.31
N ALA A 843 -13.05 5.04 6.93
CA ALA A 843 -12.63 3.67 7.23
C ALA A 843 -11.25 3.33 6.65
N PHE A 844 -10.95 3.75 5.43
CA PHE A 844 -9.65 3.53 4.78
C PHE A 844 -8.52 4.23 5.54
N CYS A 845 -8.70 5.51 5.89
CA CYS A 845 -7.67 6.25 6.64
C CYS A 845 -7.42 5.64 8.02
N LEU A 846 -8.47 5.13 8.69
CA LEU A 846 -8.37 4.50 9.99
C LEU A 846 -7.65 3.14 9.97
N GLU A 847 -7.38 2.56 8.80
CA GLU A 847 -6.54 1.37 8.68
C GLU A 847 -5.07 1.64 9.06
N CYS A 848 -4.60 2.85 8.74
CA CYS A 848 -3.21 3.27 8.97
C CYS A 848 -3.07 4.19 10.18
N HIS A 849 -4.11 4.96 10.51
CA HIS A 849 -4.09 5.96 11.57
C HIS A 849 -4.68 5.43 12.87
N VAL A 850 -3.87 5.44 13.94
CA VAL A 850 -4.28 4.92 15.27
C VAL A 850 -4.06 5.94 16.38
N ASN A 851 -4.78 5.78 17.49
CA ASN A 851 -4.63 6.68 18.64
C ASN A 851 -3.28 6.47 19.36
N ASP A 852 -2.78 5.24 19.38
CA ASP A 852 -1.62 4.83 20.17
C ASP A 852 -0.30 4.84 19.37
N THR A 853 -0.18 5.68 18.35
CA THR A 853 1.10 5.90 17.66
C THR A 853 1.92 7.00 18.32
N ASN A 854 3.24 6.84 18.33
CA ASN A 854 4.18 7.88 18.74
C ASN A 854 4.72 8.71 17.57
N PHE A 855 4.25 8.42 16.35
CA PHE A 855 4.53 9.18 15.14
C PHE A 855 3.29 9.98 14.76
N ALA A 856 3.29 11.26 15.13
CA ALA A 856 2.12 12.15 15.00
C ALA A 856 1.46 12.15 13.60
N PRO A 857 2.19 12.07 12.47
CA PRO A 857 1.57 12.00 11.14
C PRO A 857 0.67 10.79 10.91
N LEU A 858 0.85 9.69 11.64
CA LEU A 858 -0.01 8.49 11.59
C LEU A 858 -1.01 8.41 12.76
N SER A 859 -1.24 9.51 13.47
CA SER A 859 -2.24 9.56 14.53
C SER A 859 -3.63 9.82 13.98
N VAL A 860 -4.69 9.38 14.68
CA VAL A 860 -6.08 9.76 14.33
C VAL A 860 -6.27 11.28 14.37
N ALA A 861 -5.55 11.99 15.24
CA ALA A 861 -5.56 13.46 15.27
C ALA A 861 -5.05 14.08 13.95
N ALA A 862 -4.20 13.38 13.20
CA ALA A 862 -3.79 13.83 11.88
C ALA A 862 -4.94 13.81 10.87
N LEU A 863 -6.03 13.09 11.12
CA LEU A 863 -7.21 13.02 10.24
C LEU A 863 -8.27 14.07 10.54
N THR A 864 -8.24 14.71 11.71
CA THR A 864 -9.25 15.70 12.08
C THR A 864 -9.05 16.99 11.31
N ILE A 865 -10.15 17.64 10.91
CA ILE A 865 -10.08 18.94 10.24
C ILE A 865 -9.43 20.00 11.15
N ASP A 866 -8.50 20.78 10.59
CA ASP A 866 -8.02 22.01 11.21
C ASP A 866 -8.52 23.20 10.40
N THR A 867 -9.59 23.84 10.87
CA THR A 867 -10.20 24.98 10.16
C THR A 867 -9.33 26.24 10.13
N THR A 868 -8.20 26.24 10.85
CA THR A 868 -7.29 27.38 10.91
C THR A 868 -6.17 27.31 9.86
N ILE A 869 -6.00 26.15 9.22
CA ILE A 869 -4.94 25.88 8.25
C ILE A 869 -5.58 25.40 6.95
N ASN A 870 -5.25 26.04 5.82
CA ASN A 870 -5.69 25.57 4.51
C ASN A 870 -4.81 24.41 4.04
N THR A 871 -5.32 23.57 3.14
CA THR A 871 -4.63 22.38 2.61
C THR A 871 -3.23 22.69 2.10
N GLN A 872 -3.06 23.82 1.40
CA GLN A 872 -1.74 24.19 0.89
C GLN A 872 -0.75 24.52 2.01
N ASP A 873 -1.20 24.92 3.20
CA ASP A 873 -0.37 25.30 4.34
C ASP A 873 -0.26 24.18 5.39
N ASP A 874 -0.95 23.05 5.15
CA ASP A 874 -1.00 21.91 6.07
C ASP A 874 0.26 21.05 5.94
N LEU A 875 0.94 20.82 7.07
CA LEU A 875 2.14 19.98 7.14
C LEU A 875 1.83 18.49 6.96
N ARG A 876 0.56 18.08 7.10
CA ARG A 876 0.09 16.71 6.93
C ARG A 876 -0.11 16.38 5.45
N ARG A 877 0.94 16.51 4.64
CA ARG A 877 0.88 16.15 3.22
C ARG A 877 0.84 14.64 3.04
N GLN A 878 0.09 14.17 2.05
CA GLN A 878 0.04 12.75 1.71
C GLN A 878 1.28 12.37 0.89
N PRO A 879 1.78 11.13 1.01
CA PRO A 879 2.99 10.67 0.32
C PRO A 879 3.00 10.77 -1.21
N MET A 880 1.81 10.86 -1.82
CA MET A 880 1.64 11.00 -3.28
C MET A 880 1.50 12.45 -3.74
N GLN A 881 1.29 13.40 -2.82
CA GLN A 881 1.19 14.81 -3.17
C GLN A 881 2.56 15.33 -3.65
N PRO A 882 2.61 16.10 -4.74
CA PRO A 882 3.84 16.76 -5.13
C PRO A 882 4.27 17.79 -4.07
N PRO A 883 5.50 18.33 -4.17
CA PRO A 883 5.98 19.36 -3.27
C PRO A 883 5.02 20.56 -3.26
N ARG A 884 4.76 21.11 -2.07
CA ARG A 884 3.89 22.29 -1.89
C ARG A 884 4.35 23.48 -2.74
N TRP A 885 5.66 23.72 -2.74
CA TRP A 885 6.30 24.86 -3.38
C TRP A 885 7.35 24.42 -4.36
N MET A 886 7.50 25.25 -5.39
CA MET A 886 8.62 25.22 -6.31
C MET A 886 9.21 26.63 -6.39
N THR A 887 10.41 26.83 -5.85
CA THR A 887 11.12 28.11 -5.90
C THR A 887 11.96 28.24 -7.16
N GLY A 888 12.42 29.46 -7.46
CA GLY A 888 13.13 29.78 -8.69
C GLY A 888 12.19 29.85 -9.90
N THR A 889 12.69 29.53 -11.08
CA THR A 889 11.90 29.51 -12.32
C THR A 889 10.90 28.37 -12.30
N ALA A 890 9.65 28.58 -12.69
CA ALA A 890 8.65 27.52 -12.74
C ALA A 890 8.60 26.80 -14.09
N PRO A 891 8.23 25.50 -14.12
CA PRO A 891 8.00 24.78 -15.36
C PRO A 891 6.75 25.31 -16.08
N ASN A 892 6.74 25.17 -17.41
CA ASN A 892 5.61 25.59 -18.26
C ASN A 892 4.29 24.90 -17.90
N ILE A 893 4.33 23.72 -17.28
CA ILE A 893 3.12 23.02 -16.81
C ILE A 893 2.33 23.85 -15.78
N PHE A 894 2.98 24.80 -15.10
CA PHE A 894 2.34 25.73 -14.16
C PHE A 894 2.06 27.11 -14.79
N SER A 895 2.15 27.26 -16.12
CA SER A 895 1.94 28.55 -16.82
C SER A 895 0.56 29.17 -16.59
N GLU A 896 -0.44 28.35 -16.27
CA GLU A 896 -1.82 28.79 -15.97
C GLU A 896 -2.05 29.16 -14.49
N CYS A 897 -1.02 29.05 -13.64
CA CYS A 897 -1.09 29.31 -12.21
C CYS A 897 -0.66 30.75 -11.87
N GLU A 898 -1.20 31.32 -10.79
CA GLU A 898 -0.80 32.67 -10.38
C GLU A 898 0.55 32.63 -9.64
N TYR A 899 1.57 33.24 -10.23
CA TYR A 899 2.90 33.41 -9.64
C TYR A 899 2.91 34.62 -8.71
N ASN A 900 2.77 34.48 -7.39
CA ASN A 900 2.68 35.70 -6.57
C ASN A 900 3.08 35.60 -5.09
N GLN A 901 3.96 34.69 -4.69
CA GLN A 901 4.46 34.71 -3.31
C GLN A 901 5.99 34.70 -3.24
N SER A 902 6.53 35.65 -2.46
CA SER A 902 7.93 35.67 -2.10
C SER A 902 8.13 34.89 -0.80
N ILE A 903 9.04 33.92 -0.81
CA ILE A 903 9.41 33.13 0.35
C ILE A 903 10.86 33.43 0.68
N LEU A 904 11.12 34.03 1.85
CA LEU A 904 12.45 34.49 2.27
C LEU A 904 13.18 35.32 1.18
N GLY A 905 12.43 36.06 0.35
CA GLY A 905 12.99 36.89 -0.74
C GLY A 905 13.04 36.23 -2.11
N GLU A 906 12.72 34.93 -2.23
CA GLU A 906 12.72 34.18 -3.50
C GLU A 906 11.32 34.11 -4.10
N LEU A 907 11.21 34.13 -5.43
CA LEU A 907 9.96 33.84 -6.13
C LEU A 907 9.64 32.34 -6.03
N GLY A 908 8.39 32.04 -5.66
CA GLY A 908 7.90 30.67 -5.57
C GLY A 908 6.54 30.48 -6.23
N THR A 909 6.34 29.30 -6.81
CA THR A 909 5.08 28.81 -7.34
C THR A 909 4.46 27.82 -6.35
N LEU A 910 3.20 28.06 -6.00
CA LEU A 910 2.38 27.09 -5.25
C LEU A 910 1.87 26.02 -6.21
N VAL A 911 2.44 24.83 -6.11
CA VAL A 911 2.06 23.67 -6.94
C VAL A 911 0.61 23.28 -6.66
N ASP A 912 0.20 23.33 -5.39
CA ASP A 912 -1.17 23.02 -4.98
C ASP A 912 -2.24 23.93 -5.63
N GLN A 913 -1.89 25.15 -6.04
CA GLN A 913 -2.84 26.03 -6.75
C GLN A 913 -3.16 25.52 -8.17
N CYS A 914 -2.24 24.76 -8.75
CA CYS A 914 -2.36 24.13 -10.06
C CYS A 914 -3.06 22.76 -9.95
N ASP A 915 -2.61 21.97 -8.98
CA ASP A 915 -2.97 20.55 -8.88
C ASP A 915 -4.28 20.34 -8.12
N LEU A 916 -4.65 21.25 -7.22
CA LEU A 916 -5.91 21.14 -6.46
C LEU A 916 -7.06 21.90 -7.15
N PRO A 917 -8.26 21.31 -7.21
CA PRO A 917 -9.47 21.99 -7.66
C PRO A 917 -9.72 23.31 -6.90
N LYS A 918 -9.89 24.42 -7.65
CA LYS A 918 -10.13 25.77 -7.12
C LYS A 918 -11.55 26.00 -6.63
N GLU A 919 -12.53 25.39 -7.29
CA GLU A 919 -13.94 25.51 -6.92
C GLU A 919 -14.40 24.23 -6.23
N ARG A 920 -15.16 24.35 -5.14
CA ARG A 920 -16.15 23.30 -4.83
C ARG A 920 -17.08 23.24 -6.03
N PRO A 921 -17.69 22.10 -6.38
CA PRO A 921 -18.87 22.11 -7.23
C PRO A 921 -19.78 23.20 -6.69
N SER A 922 -20.00 24.26 -7.47
CA SER A 922 -21.09 25.17 -7.12
C SER A 922 -22.31 24.27 -7.12
N LEU A 923 -22.94 24.10 -5.96
CA LEU A 923 -24.30 23.60 -5.93
C LEU A 923 -25.06 24.62 -6.78
N GLU A 924 -25.31 24.28 -8.04
CA GLU A 924 -26.04 25.16 -8.93
C GLU A 924 -27.29 25.60 -8.18
N SER A 925 -27.48 26.92 -8.17
CA SER A 925 -28.23 27.70 -7.19
C SER A 925 -29.75 27.53 -7.25
N ASN A 926 -30.25 26.33 -7.52
CA ASN A 926 -31.68 25.99 -7.60
C ASN A 926 -32.06 24.78 -6.72
N ILE A 927 -31.27 24.46 -5.70
CA ILE A 927 -31.68 23.44 -4.71
C ILE A 927 -32.64 24.10 -3.72
N LEU A 928 -33.85 23.54 -3.63
CA LEU A 928 -34.86 23.94 -2.65
C LEU A 928 -34.55 23.21 -1.33
N TYR A 929 -34.18 23.95 -0.29
CA TYR A 929 -33.84 23.37 1.02
C TYR A 929 -35.10 23.23 1.87
N ARG A 930 -35.36 22.05 2.46
CA ARG A 930 -36.50 21.79 3.34
C ARG A 930 -36.02 21.57 4.78
N LEU A 931 -36.52 22.37 5.72
CA LEU A 931 -36.26 22.19 7.14
C LEU A 931 -37.40 21.41 7.79
N ILE A 932 -37.11 20.23 8.35
CA ILE A 932 -38.11 19.28 8.86
C ILE A 932 -38.28 19.38 10.39
N HIS A 933 -37.34 19.98 11.13
CA HIS A 933 -37.50 20.13 12.58
C HIS A 933 -36.62 21.25 13.17
N VAL A 934 -37.24 22.17 13.92
CA VAL A 934 -36.53 23.10 14.81
C VAL A 934 -36.86 22.69 16.24
N GLY A 935 -36.04 21.80 16.81
CA GLY A 935 -36.10 21.50 18.24
C GLY A 935 -35.21 22.49 18.99
N THR A 936 -35.74 23.16 20.00
CA THR A 936 -34.97 24.05 20.88
C THR A 936 -33.92 23.24 21.65
N GLY A 937 -32.67 23.22 21.17
CA GLY A 937 -31.53 22.71 21.96
C GLY A 937 -30.37 22.02 21.23
N TYR A 938 -30.41 21.79 19.92
CA TYR A 938 -29.33 21.10 19.18
C TYR A 938 -29.11 21.71 17.78
N PRO A 939 -27.95 21.53 17.11
CA PRO A 939 -27.72 22.07 15.76
C PRO A 939 -28.81 21.61 14.80
N VAL A 940 -29.31 22.56 14.01
CA VAL A 940 -30.45 22.37 13.11
C VAL A 940 -30.05 21.40 11.99
N ARG A 941 -30.80 20.29 11.84
CA ARG A 941 -30.62 19.34 10.74
C ARG A 941 -31.39 19.83 9.52
N VAL A 942 -30.67 20.16 8.44
CA VAL A 942 -31.26 20.54 7.15
C VAL A 942 -31.28 19.28 6.27
N GLU A 943 -32.45 18.91 5.74
CA GLU A 943 -32.55 17.84 4.75
C GLU A 943 -32.76 18.48 3.37
N THR A 944 -31.87 18.20 2.43
CA THR A 944 -32.01 18.74 1.07
C THR A 944 -32.89 17.82 0.24
N TRP A 945 -33.78 18.41 -0.56
CA TRP A 945 -34.58 17.68 -1.53
C TRP A 945 -34.27 18.21 -2.92
N ASP A 946 -33.55 17.43 -3.71
CA ASP A 946 -33.31 17.76 -5.10
C ASP A 946 -34.56 17.44 -5.94
N THR A 947 -35.19 18.47 -6.49
CA THR A 947 -36.38 18.33 -7.34
C THR A 947 -36.10 17.69 -8.70
N VAL A 948 -34.85 17.69 -9.17
CA VAL A 948 -34.43 17.05 -10.42
C VAL A 948 -34.08 15.58 -10.17
N ALA A 949 -33.36 15.28 -9.09
CA ALA A 949 -32.90 13.92 -8.79
C ALA A 949 -33.89 13.07 -7.95
N LYS A 950 -34.91 13.65 -7.31
CA LYS A 950 -35.88 12.93 -6.43
C LYS A 950 -35.24 12.14 -5.27
N HIS A 951 -34.11 12.59 -4.73
CA HIS A 951 -33.46 11.98 -3.56
C HIS A 951 -33.33 12.98 -2.39
N SER A 952 -33.28 12.44 -1.17
CA SER A 952 -32.94 13.15 0.07
C SER A 952 -31.43 13.03 0.28
N GLN A 953 -30.72 14.16 0.44
CA GLN A 953 -29.33 14.12 0.92
C GLN A 953 -29.28 14.51 2.41
N GLN A 954 -28.37 13.88 3.16
CA GLN A 954 -28.05 14.33 4.52
C GLN A 954 -27.22 15.63 4.44
N GLY A 955 -27.73 16.70 5.06
CA GLY A 955 -27.16 18.05 4.93
C GLY A 955 -25.95 18.35 5.83
N PHE A 956 -25.13 19.28 5.35
CA PHE A 956 -23.99 19.91 6.03
C PHE A 956 -24.41 20.78 7.23
N PRO A 957 -23.52 21.02 8.21
CA PRO A 957 -23.77 21.99 9.27
C PRO A 957 -23.82 23.42 8.71
N VAL A 958 -24.93 24.14 8.90
CA VAL A 958 -25.08 25.54 8.46
C VAL A 958 -25.18 26.47 9.66
N THR A 959 -24.51 27.64 9.59
CA THR A 959 -24.59 28.69 10.62
C THR A 959 -25.75 29.63 10.30
N LEU A 960 -26.73 29.76 11.20
CA LEU A 960 -27.92 30.61 11.01
C LEU A 960 -27.68 32.05 11.48
N GLU A 961 -28.18 33.03 10.73
CA GLU A 961 -28.21 34.43 11.18
C GLU A 961 -29.33 34.66 12.22
N THR A 962 -29.03 35.46 13.24
CA THR A 962 -29.82 35.69 14.47
C THR A 962 -31.24 36.26 14.29
N GLY A 963 -31.73 36.49 13.06
CA GLY A 963 -33.08 37.02 12.79
C GLY A 963 -34.00 36.10 11.99
N GLY A 964 -33.52 34.95 11.49
CA GLY A 964 -34.31 34.06 10.62
C GLY A 964 -35.17 33.01 11.34
N LEU A 965 -34.85 32.70 12.61
CA LEU A 965 -35.50 31.62 13.37
C LEU A 965 -36.92 31.97 13.83
N ASP A 966 -37.19 33.23 14.19
CA ASP A 966 -38.50 33.64 14.72
C ASP A 966 -39.65 33.53 13.70
N ALA A 967 -39.33 33.51 12.40
CA ALA A 967 -40.34 33.37 11.34
C ALA A 967 -40.79 31.92 11.09
N CYS A 968 -40.03 30.93 11.56
CA CYS A 968 -40.22 29.51 11.24
C CYS A 968 -40.44 28.63 12.47
N ASP A 969 -40.66 29.23 13.64
CA ASP A 969 -41.01 28.48 14.84
C ASP A 969 -42.34 27.74 14.60
N SER A 970 -42.29 26.41 14.61
CA SER A 970 -43.42 25.50 14.35
C SER A 970 -44.01 25.48 12.92
N ALA A 971 -43.25 25.91 11.89
CA ALA A 971 -43.71 25.89 10.48
C ALA A 971 -42.64 25.34 9.50
N GLU A 972 -43.09 24.77 8.38
CA GLU A 972 -42.19 24.45 7.25
C GLU A 972 -41.93 25.72 6.43
N CYS A 973 -40.65 26.04 6.19
CA CYS A 973 -40.21 27.21 5.44
C CYS A 973 -39.33 26.80 4.25
N ASP A 974 -39.56 27.43 3.10
CA ASP A 974 -38.72 27.33 1.91
C ASP A 974 -37.64 28.42 1.94
N PHE A 975 -36.37 28.05 1.77
CA PHE A 975 -35.23 28.97 1.81
C PHE A 975 -34.42 28.99 0.53
N ILE A 976 -33.81 30.15 0.25
CA ILE A 976 -32.74 30.26 -0.74
C ILE A 976 -31.42 30.40 0.02
N VAL A 977 -30.50 29.46 -0.23
CA VAL A 977 -29.12 29.53 0.27
C VAL A 977 -28.31 30.40 -0.68
N LYS A 978 -27.67 31.45 -0.14
CA LYS A 978 -26.72 32.28 -0.88
C LYS A 978 -25.33 32.10 -0.28
N THR A 979 -24.36 31.78 -1.11
CA THR A 979 -22.95 31.86 -0.72
C THR A 979 -22.55 33.33 -0.66
N LEU A 980 -22.12 33.78 0.51
CA LEU A 980 -21.57 35.11 0.71
C LEU A 980 -20.12 35.17 0.24
N ASN A 981 -19.61 36.38 0.01
CA ASN A 981 -18.25 36.61 -0.47
C ASN A 981 -17.15 36.12 0.49
N ASP A 982 -17.49 35.83 1.75
CA ASP A 982 -16.58 35.27 2.76
C ASP A 982 -16.65 33.73 2.86
N GLY A 983 -17.33 33.08 1.91
CA GLY A 983 -17.49 31.63 1.86
C GLY A 983 -18.56 31.08 2.81
N LYS A 984 -19.20 31.92 3.64
CA LYS A 984 -20.30 31.50 4.50
C LYS A 984 -21.60 31.40 3.71
N GLN A 985 -22.48 30.49 4.12
CA GLN A 985 -23.81 30.36 3.53
C GLN A 985 -24.82 31.16 4.36
N SER A 986 -25.47 32.14 3.73
CA SER A 986 -26.61 32.86 4.29
C SER A 986 -27.90 32.18 3.84
N ILE A 987 -28.77 31.87 4.80
CA ILE A 987 -30.11 31.34 4.54
C ILE A 987 -31.12 32.49 4.70
N ASN A 988 -31.84 32.85 3.63
CA ASN A 988 -32.88 33.87 3.68
C ASN A 988 -34.26 33.24 3.37
N PRO A 989 -35.27 33.34 4.26
CA PRO A 989 -36.60 32.82 3.97
C PRO A 989 -37.18 33.50 2.73
N THR A 990 -37.75 32.72 1.81
CA THR A 990 -38.50 33.31 0.70
C THR A 990 -39.75 34.00 1.27
N ASN A 991 -39.91 35.29 0.95
CA ASN A 991 -40.96 36.19 1.49
C ASN A 991 -42.42 35.80 1.15
N GLY A 992 -42.81 34.52 1.04
CA GLY A 992 -44.16 34.21 0.55
C GLY A 992 -44.77 32.83 0.76
N VAL A 993 -44.10 31.84 1.37
CA VAL A 993 -44.73 30.51 1.58
C VAL A 993 -44.40 29.99 2.98
N ILE A 994 -45.44 29.86 3.82
CA ILE A 994 -45.38 29.24 5.15
C ILE A 994 -46.38 28.09 5.15
N THR A 995 -45.94 26.86 5.38
CA THR A 995 -46.84 25.72 5.61
C THR A 995 -47.04 25.56 7.12
N ARG A 996 -48.27 25.75 7.60
CA ARG A 996 -48.59 25.58 9.03
C ARG A 996 -49.20 24.20 9.27
N ALA A 997 -48.71 23.51 10.30
CA ALA A 997 -49.36 22.31 10.81
C ALA A 997 -50.67 22.71 11.49
N LEU A 998 -51.80 22.18 11.03
CA LEU A 998 -53.06 22.32 11.73
C LEU A 998 -53.08 21.27 12.85
N GLY A 999 -53.15 21.70 14.11
CA GLY A 999 -52.99 20.88 15.32
C GLY A 999 -54.01 19.75 15.55
N VAL A 1000 -54.72 19.29 14.52
CA VAL A 1000 -55.62 18.15 14.57
C VAL A 1000 -55.30 17.22 13.39
N LEU A 1001 -54.85 16.00 13.69
CA LEU A 1001 -54.55 14.90 12.74
C LEU A 1001 -53.32 15.05 11.81
N GLY A 1002 -52.39 15.97 12.10
CA GLY A 1002 -51.12 16.07 11.37
C GLY A 1002 -51.23 16.48 9.90
N LEU A 1003 -52.37 17.05 9.49
CA LEU A 1003 -52.60 17.56 8.14
C LEU A 1003 -51.98 18.95 7.98
N GLY A 1004 -51.23 19.16 6.90
CA GLY A 1004 -50.66 20.46 6.54
C GLY A 1004 -51.56 21.22 5.56
N ALA A 1005 -51.75 22.52 5.81
CA ALA A 1005 -52.42 23.43 4.87
C ALA A 1005 -51.41 24.41 4.29
N ARG A 1006 -51.43 24.58 2.96
CA ARG A 1006 -50.69 25.65 2.28
C ARG A 1006 -51.55 26.91 2.30
N ILE A 1007 -51.12 27.93 3.01
CA ILE A 1007 -51.88 29.19 3.15
C ILE A 1007 -51.03 30.33 2.61
N TYR A 1008 -51.56 31.04 1.62
CA TYR A 1008 -50.97 32.28 1.12
C TYR A 1008 -51.48 33.45 1.96
N ASN A 1009 -50.61 34.42 2.24
CA ASN A 1009 -50.97 35.56 3.07
C ASN A 1009 -52.10 36.37 2.39
N GLY A 1010 -53.30 36.39 3.00
CA GLY A 1010 -54.48 37.10 2.50
C GLY A 1010 -55.54 36.27 1.76
N GLN A 1011 -55.44 34.94 1.70
CA GLN A 1011 -56.48 34.09 1.10
C GLN A 1011 -57.65 33.76 2.05
N ASP A 1012 -58.87 33.70 1.49
CA ASP A 1012 -60.06 33.14 2.11
C ASP A 1012 -59.95 31.60 2.18
N LEU A 1013 -60.32 31.00 3.31
CA LEU A 1013 -60.09 29.58 3.63
C LEU A 1013 -60.99 28.61 2.85
N SER A 1014 -61.90 29.14 2.03
CA SER A 1014 -62.82 28.38 1.18
C SER A 1014 -62.14 27.52 0.10
N HIS A 1015 -60.82 27.67 -0.11
CA HIS A 1015 -60.03 26.93 -1.12
C HIS A 1015 -58.74 26.28 -0.58
N VAL A 1016 -58.70 25.91 0.71
CA VAL A 1016 -57.53 25.23 1.30
C VAL A 1016 -57.40 23.80 0.77
N ILE A 1017 -56.28 23.50 0.11
CA ILE A 1017 -55.92 22.14 -0.30
C ILE A 1017 -55.08 21.51 0.82
N LEU A 1018 -55.62 20.49 1.48
CA LEU A 1018 -54.86 19.67 2.46
C LEU A 1018 -54.07 18.59 1.71
N ARG A 1019 -52.81 18.38 2.08
CA ARG A 1019 -52.00 17.27 1.57
C ARG A 1019 -51.65 16.28 2.67
N ARG A 1020 -51.60 14.99 2.28
CA ARG A 1020 -51.42 13.81 3.14
C ARG A 1020 -50.18 13.90 4.04
N ASN A 1021 -50.33 13.44 5.28
CA ASN A 1021 -49.23 13.00 6.13
C ASN A 1021 -49.46 11.50 6.43
N ALA A 1022 -48.55 10.63 6.00
CA ALA A 1022 -48.81 9.20 5.73
C ALA A 1022 -48.98 8.27 6.95
N ARG A 1023 -49.11 8.79 8.18
CA ARG A 1023 -48.94 7.98 9.41
C ARG A 1023 -50.19 7.59 10.20
N LEU A 1024 -51.41 8.03 9.85
CA LEU A 1024 -52.57 7.90 10.76
C LEU A 1024 -53.85 7.27 10.19
N ILE A 1025 -53.81 6.66 8.99
CA ILE A 1025 -54.93 5.90 8.40
C ILE A 1025 -54.43 4.49 8.05
N GLU A 1026 -54.98 3.45 8.68
CA GLU A 1026 -54.60 2.05 8.42
C GLU A 1026 -55.51 1.41 7.37
N ASN A 1027 -54.93 0.54 6.50
CA ASN A 1027 -55.56 -0.22 5.41
C ASN A 1027 -55.99 0.53 4.13
N CYS A 1028 -55.25 1.56 3.70
CA CYS A 1028 -55.37 2.09 2.34
C CYS A 1028 -54.17 1.67 1.50
N THR A 1029 -54.38 0.93 0.40
CA THR A 1029 -53.37 0.77 -0.65
C THR A 1029 -53.22 2.08 -1.44
N ASP A 1030 -52.04 2.29 -2.04
CA ASP A 1030 -51.67 3.51 -2.75
C ASP A 1030 -52.68 3.85 -3.87
N ASN A 1031 -53.64 4.72 -3.53
CA ASN A 1031 -54.56 5.54 -4.36
C ASN A 1031 -56.09 5.40 -4.13
N ASP A 1032 -56.61 4.67 -3.14
CA ASP A 1032 -58.06 4.33 -3.13
C ASP A 1032 -58.89 4.72 -1.88
N CYS A 1033 -58.57 5.85 -1.25
CA CYS A 1033 -59.37 6.39 -0.13
C CYS A 1033 -59.60 7.90 -0.32
N ASP A 1034 -60.43 8.28 -1.29
CA ASP A 1034 -60.93 9.65 -1.37
C ASP A 1034 -62.05 9.85 -0.33
N PHE A 1035 -62.22 11.06 0.18
CA PHE A 1035 -63.32 11.47 1.06
C PHE A 1035 -63.60 12.95 0.81
N ASN A 1036 -64.85 13.36 0.99
CA ASN A 1036 -65.26 14.74 0.82
C ASN A 1036 -65.19 15.46 2.16
N ILE A 1037 -64.55 16.63 2.18
CA ILE A 1037 -64.60 17.52 3.34
C ILE A 1037 -65.62 18.62 3.03
N VAL A 1038 -66.72 18.65 3.79
CA VAL A 1038 -67.78 19.64 3.66
C VAL A 1038 -67.59 20.69 4.75
N PRO A 1039 -67.30 21.96 4.41
CA PRO A 1039 -67.23 23.03 5.40
C PRO A 1039 -68.61 23.29 6.01
N LEU A 1040 -68.69 23.35 7.34
CA LEU A 1040 -69.93 23.59 8.09
C LEU A 1040 -69.97 24.99 8.75
N GLY A 1041 -68.88 25.77 8.64
CA GLY A 1041 -68.73 27.10 9.23
C GLY A 1041 -67.29 27.59 9.14
N GLN A 1042 -66.97 28.73 9.77
CA GLN A 1042 -65.60 29.30 9.76
C GLN A 1042 -64.57 28.42 10.48
N ASP A 1043 -65.02 27.53 11.35
CA ASP A 1043 -64.21 26.75 12.29
C ASP A 1043 -64.68 25.28 12.41
N LYS A 1044 -65.58 24.83 11.54
CA LYS A 1044 -66.10 23.45 11.54
C LYS A 1044 -66.11 22.85 10.16
N PHE A 1045 -65.76 21.57 10.09
CA PHE A 1045 -65.85 20.78 8.88
C PHE A 1045 -66.33 19.37 9.18
N ARG A 1046 -66.97 18.76 8.18
CA ARG A 1046 -67.46 17.39 8.20
C ARG A 1046 -66.68 16.58 7.18
N ILE A 1047 -66.30 15.37 7.54
CA ILE A 1047 -65.72 14.41 6.59
C ILE A 1047 -66.81 13.42 6.20
N GLU A 1048 -67.11 13.33 4.91
CA GLU A 1048 -68.07 12.41 4.32
C GLU A 1048 -67.31 11.39 3.47
N ALA A 1049 -67.61 10.11 3.64
CA ALA A 1049 -67.05 9.08 2.78
C ALA A 1049 -67.68 9.16 1.37
N ILE A 1050 -66.91 8.85 0.33
CA ILE A 1050 -67.47 8.60 -1.01
C ILE A 1050 -68.19 7.25 -1.07
N GLU A 1051 -69.08 7.12 -2.04
CA GLU A 1051 -69.95 5.96 -2.26
C GLU A 1051 -69.14 4.65 -2.30
N GLY A 1052 -69.46 3.71 -1.41
CA GLY A 1052 -68.76 2.41 -1.29
C GLY A 1052 -67.94 2.21 -0.01
N TYR A 1053 -67.63 3.28 0.73
CA TYR A 1053 -66.85 3.21 1.98
C TYR A 1053 -67.55 3.89 3.17
N SER A 1054 -67.24 3.43 4.40
CA SER A 1054 -67.66 4.06 5.66
C SER A 1054 -66.43 4.42 6.51
N ILE A 1055 -66.55 5.48 7.33
CA ILE A 1055 -65.48 5.97 8.22
C ILE A 1055 -65.89 5.67 9.66
N ALA A 1056 -65.04 4.97 10.41
CA ALA A 1056 -65.23 4.74 11.83
C ALA A 1056 -64.07 5.37 12.63
N LYS A 1057 -64.41 6.03 13.73
CA LYS A 1057 -63.45 6.48 14.74
C LYS A 1057 -63.19 5.33 15.72
N LEU A 1058 -61.93 4.98 15.96
CA LEU A 1058 -61.60 3.99 16.98
C LEU A 1058 -61.89 4.57 18.37
N GLU A 1059 -62.69 3.87 19.18
CA GLU A 1059 -63.24 4.41 20.44
C GLU A 1059 -62.19 4.86 21.48
N ASN A 1060 -60.91 4.49 21.30
CA ASN A 1060 -59.81 4.85 22.20
C ASN A 1060 -58.60 5.50 21.51
N ASP A 1061 -58.73 5.90 20.24
CA ASP A 1061 -57.63 6.51 19.49
C ASP A 1061 -58.17 7.59 18.54
N SER A 1062 -57.46 8.71 18.40
CA SER A 1062 -57.78 9.77 17.44
C SER A 1062 -57.70 9.34 15.97
N ARG A 1063 -57.23 8.13 15.66
CA ARG A 1063 -57.13 7.57 14.30
C ARG A 1063 -58.49 7.19 13.69
N LEU A 1064 -58.58 7.34 12.36
CA LEU A 1064 -59.75 6.98 11.55
C LEU A 1064 -59.44 5.70 10.75
N LYS A 1065 -60.43 4.80 10.64
CA LYS A 1065 -60.34 3.60 9.81
C LYS A 1065 -61.44 3.61 8.74
N THR A 1066 -61.10 3.26 7.51
CA THR A 1066 -62.06 2.99 6.43
C THR A 1066 -62.48 1.52 6.45
N ILE A 1067 -63.77 1.26 6.27
CA ILE A 1067 -64.33 -0.10 6.20
C ILE A 1067 -65.33 -0.18 5.04
N PRO A 1068 -65.42 -1.33 4.34
CA PRO A 1068 -66.43 -1.55 3.30
C PRO A 1068 -67.85 -1.35 3.84
N THR A 1069 -68.71 -0.68 3.06
CA THR A 1069 -70.04 -0.20 3.52
C THR A 1069 -71.00 -1.31 3.94
N GLU A 1070 -70.77 -2.54 3.49
CA GLU A 1070 -71.59 -3.71 3.81
C GLU A 1070 -71.53 -4.13 5.29
N ASP A 1071 -70.54 -3.62 6.05
CA ASP A 1071 -70.33 -3.97 7.47
C ASP A 1071 -70.58 -2.82 8.48
N CYS A 1072 -71.16 -1.68 8.09
CA CYS A 1072 -71.33 -0.55 9.05
C CYS A 1072 -72.63 0.28 8.93
N HIS A 1073 -73.17 0.66 10.09
CA HIS A 1073 -74.25 1.65 10.22
C HIS A 1073 -73.68 3.07 10.15
N SER A 1074 -74.19 3.90 9.23
CA SER A 1074 -73.74 5.27 8.93
C SER A 1074 -73.36 6.11 10.16
N GLN A 1075 -72.07 6.39 10.33
CA GLN A 1075 -71.58 7.40 11.27
C GLN A 1075 -70.94 8.57 10.51
N VAL A 1076 -71.44 9.77 10.80
CA VAL A 1076 -70.92 11.05 10.31
C VAL A 1076 -70.03 11.65 11.40
N CYS A 1077 -68.80 12.03 11.07
CA CYS A 1077 -67.87 12.65 12.02
C CYS A 1077 -67.74 14.16 11.72
N GLU A 1078 -68.16 15.01 12.65
CA GLU A 1078 -67.95 16.46 12.61
C GLU A 1078 -66.76 16.83 13.50
N PHE A 1079 -65.91 17.73 13.00
CA PHE A 1079 -64.71 18.19 13.68
C PHE A 1079 -64.73 19.71 13.84
N GLU A 1080 -64.27 20.21 14.99
CA GLU A 1080 -64.19 21.63 15.35
C GLU A 1080 -62.72 22.03 15.50
N PHE A 1081 -62.33 23.13 14.85
CA PHE A 1081 -60.99 23.70 14.98
C PHE A 1081 -60.85 24.35 16.35
N VAL A 1082 -59.92 23.86 17.18
CA VAL A 1082 -59.56 24.51 18.44
C VAL A 1082 -58.20 25.20 18.24
N PRO A 1083 -58.14 26.53 18.05
CA PRO A 1083 -56.87 27.22 17.95
C PRO A 1083 -56.16 27.17 19.30
N HIS A 1084 -54.93 26.66 19.32
CA HIS A 1084 -54.05 26.80 20.47
C HIS A 1084 -53.54 28.24 20.48
N VAL A 1085 -53.96 29.01 21.48
CA VAL A 1085 -53.47 30.37 21.72
C VAL A 1085 -52.17 30.27 22.54
N PRO A 1086 -51.09 31.00 22.17
CA PRO A 1086 -49.88 31.12 22.99
C PRO A 1086 -50.15 31.71 24.37
#